data_AF-A0A2E1VQ27-F1
#
_entry.id   AF-A0A2E1VQ27-F1
#
_cell.length_a   1.000
_cell.length_b   1.000
_cell.length_c   1.000
_cell.angle_alpha   90.00
_cell.angle_beta   90.00
_cell.angle_gamma   90.00
#
_symmetry.space_group_name_H-M   'P 1'
#
loop_
_entity.id
_entity.type
_entity.pdbx_description
1 polymer ?
#
loop_
_entity_poly.entity_id
_entity_poly.type
_entity_poly.pdbx_seq_one_letter_code
_entity_poly.pdbx_strand_id
1 'polypeptide(L)'
;MIGAFRTAAVLLTAASLTAFSAAQQGDPFAFDEVTTPAGISGFGPSFGPGAWGDVNGDGLPDLWVGNHASPTQLFVQQAGGGFVDETDLWLQDTLTRDTHGVAWADADGDGDQDLAELVGSGNSVTGQNRLWLNDGGRLTDVAPASGVGFADGRGRTPLWVDYDQDGRLDLITINLYRAGISASLPYRQISAAGQPLSFVMDWPGSGFEPSTQNNEFAQLADLTGDGVLDLIVDGSPFPSRLYDLSVSPMEDRLIGSGFTGVPNVVDAVFADFDLDGRVDMYLSRDRIESDSEAVLVNDDELRAKLFAKRDERGFSFQSSGPLQVVFPEGTSRSEIRLGASGVSPLDRKFELDASNPALHGIAAHQAGVDRGIYIGFDPVEKRWAILLSSPGRSQAGLILSGSAMRDVRMIPQAGVGLEDSLLLASAQGYQPGQVDQPVSSRSVVAGDFDNDMDLDLYLVRAGAAANRPNVLYENLGDGSFRRVDAAGAQSGFSGAAGSVYGLGDGVISADYDGDGWLDLFVTNGFGDRFFSGDGPHQLFRNTGAALHPQRHWLLIELEGPAGNRDAIGAQVRISAGGVTQLREQNGGVHRFGQNHMRLHCGLADHAQADLVEVRWPDGTITQLQNVASDQILRIVY
;
A
#
# COMPACT_ATOMS: atom_id res chain seq x y z
N MET A 1 5.60 52.05 -44.89
CA MET A 1 6.06 50.84 -45.61
C MET A 1 6.25 49.75 -44.59
N ILE A 2 5.39 48.74 -44.68
CA ILE A 2 5.18 47.65 -43.72
C ILE A 2 6.15 46.52 -44.08
N GLY A 3 6.92 46.04 -43.09
CA GLY A 3 7.76 44.85 -43.21
C GLY A 3 7.08 43.66 -42.52
N ALA A 4 6.78 42.62 -43.29
CA ALA A 4 6.02 41.45 -42.88
C ALA A 4 6.87 40.46 -42.05
N PHE A 5 6.37 40.06 -40.88
CA PHE A 5 6.78 38.83 -40.22
C PHE A 5 5.89 37.68 -40.72
N ARG A 6 6.52 36.65 -41.28
CA ARG A 6 5.86 35.39 -41.66
C ARG A 6 5.77 34.50 -40.41
N THR A 7 4.55 34.25 -39.96
CA THR A 7 4.25 33.21 -38.97
C THR A 7 4.35 31.85 -39.66
N ALA A 8 5.23 30.98 -39.18
CA ALA A 8 5.26 29.58 -39.58
C ALA A 8 4.14 28.85 -38.81
N ALA A 9 3.12 28.38 -39.53
CA ALA A 9 2.12 27.46 -39.00
C ALA A 9 2.76 26.07 -38.92
N VAL A 10 2.96 25.57 -37.70
CA VAL A 10 3.24 24.16 -37.46
C VAL A 10 1.91 23.42 -37.64
N LEU A 11 1.82 22.58 -38.66
CA LEU A 11 0.74 21.60 -38.80
C LEU A 11 0.87 20.60 -37.63
N LEU A 12 -0.03 20.68 -36.65
CA LEU A 12 -0.33 19.52 -35.82
C LEU A 12 -1.08 18.52 -36.71
N THR A 13 -0.42 17.41 -37.06
CA THR A 13 -1.11 16.21 -37.52
C THR A 13 -1.93 15.68 -36.36
N ALA A 14 -3.26 15.76 -36.49
CA ALA A 14 -4.18 15.09 -35.58
C ALA A 14 -3.88 13.58 -35.63
N ALA A 15 -3.31 13.04 -34.55
CA ALA A 15 -3.36 11.62 -34.30
C ALA A 15 -4.85 11.26 -34.16
N SER A 16 -5.30 10.35 -35.00
CA SER A 16 -6.63 9.79 -34.96
C SER A 16 -6.84 9.10 -33.61
N LEU A 17 -7.68 9.69 -32.75
CA LEU A 17 -8.32 8.94 -31.67
C LEU A 17 -9.23 7.89 -32.33
N THR A 18 -8.73 6.67 -32.46
CA THR A 18 -9.63 5.51 -32.54
C THR A 18 -10.24 5.36 -31.16
N ALA A 19 -11.51 5.73 -31.04
CA ALA A 19 -12.32 5.29 -29.92
C ALA A 19 -12.34 3.76 -29.96
N PHE A 20 -11.62 3.12 -29.03
CA PHE A 20 -11.78 1.70 -28.78
C PHE A 20 -13.20 1.50 -28.27
N SER A 21 -14.07 0.95 -29.11
CA SER A 21 -15.26 0.29 -28.60
C SER A 21 -14.80 -1.04 -28.02
N ALA A 22 -14.44 -1.08 -26.74
CA ALA A 22 -14.53 -2.31 -26.00
C ALA A 22 -15.97 -2.81 -26.18
N ALA A 23 -16.15 -3.96 -26.81
CA ALA A 23 -17.40 -4.69 -26.64
C ALA A 23 -17.62 -4.83 -25.12
N GLN A 24 -18.85 -4.77 -24.64
CA GLN A 24 -19.18 -5.18 -23.28
C GLN A 24 -18.83 -6.68 -23.11
N GLN A 25 -17.55 -6.99 -22.94
CA GLN A 25 -17.13 -8.17 -22.19
C GLN A 25 -17.58 -7.92 -20.75
N GLY A 26 -18.05 -8.99 -20.09
CA GLY A 26 -18.38 -8.93 -18.67
C GLY A 26 -17.16 -8.52 -17.85
N ASP A 27 -17.38 -8.17 -16.59
CA ASP A 27 -16.28 -7.94 -15.66
C ASP A 27 -15.45 -9.23 -15.54
N PRO A 28 -14.16 -9.23 -15.92
CA PRO A 28 -13.34 -10.43 -15.91
C PRO A 28 -12.96 -10.85 -14.48
N PHE A 29 -13.22 -10.00 -13.48
CA PHE A 29 -12.87 -10.24 -12.09
C PHE A 29 -14.06 -10.73 -11.28
N ALA A 30 -13.79 -11.60 -10.30
CA ALA A 30 -14.76 -12.05 -9.32
C ALA A 30 -14.09 -12.24 -7.97
N PHE A 31 -14.62 -11.59 -6.94
CA PHE A 31 -14.13 -11.71 -5.57
C PHE A 31 -15.28 -11.88 -4.59
N ASP A 32 -15.02 -12.67 -3.54
CA ASP A 32 -15.88 -12.82 -2.37
C ASP A 32 -15.13 -12.34 -1.12
N GLU A 33 -15.79 -11.54 -0.28
CA GLU A 33 -15.28 -11.21 1.05
C GLU A 33 -15.45 -12.42 1.99
N VAL A 34 -14.34 -12.97 2.50
CA VAL A 34 -14.31 -14.24 3.25
C VAL A 34 -13.66 -14.14 4.63
N THR A 35 -13.39 -12.94 5.14
CA THR A 35 -12.63 -12.74 6.40
C THR A 35 -13.22 -13.52 7.57
N THR A 36 -14.52 -13.35 7.83
CA THR A 36 -15.19 -14.04 8.95
C THR A 36 -15.32 -15.55 8.70
N PRO A 37 -15.77 -16.01 7.50
CA PRO A 37 -15.75 -17.45 7.17
C PRO A 37 -14.37 -18.12 7.27
N ALA A 38 -13.30 -17.40 6.93
CA ALA A 38 -11.93 -17.87 7.01
C ALA A 38 -11.39 -17.92 8.45
N GLY A 39 -12.16 -17.47 9.45
CA GLY A 39 -11.75 -17.50 10.86
C GLY A 39 -10.89 -16.31 11.30
N ILE A 40 -10.69 -15.34 10.42
CA ILE A 40 -9.88 -14.16 10.70
C ILE A 40 -10.73 -13.10 11.41
N SER A 41 -10.32 -12.66 12.59
CA SER A 41 -11.04 -11.65 13.37
C SER A 41 -10.18 -11.02 14.46
N GLY A 42 -10.74 -10.04 15.19
CA GLY A 42 -10.13 -9.53 16.43
C GLY A 42 -8.96 -8.57 16.22
N PHE A 43 -8.87 -7.95 15.05
CA PHE A 43 -7.78 -7.05 14.70
C PHE A 43 -7.61 -5.87 15.66
N GLY A 44 -6.34 -5.53 15.91
CA GLY A 44 -5.96 -4.24 16.45
C GLY A 44 -5.97 -3.15 15.38
N PRO A 45 -5.75 -1.87 15.77
CA PRO A 45 -5.47 -0.82 14.81
C PRO A 45 -4.10 -1.07 14.16
N SER A 46 -4.08 -1.61 12.94
CA SER A 46 -2.86 -1.94 12.20
C SER A 46 -2.13 -0.70 11.68
N PHE A 47 -0.88 -0.85 11.27
CA PHE A 47 -0.14 0.16 10.52
C PHE A 47 0.63 -0.56 9.41
N GLY A 48 0.00 -0.66 8.23
CA GLY A 48 0.38 -1.56 7.15
C GLY A 48 -0.56 -2.76 7.00
N PRO A 49 -0.38 -3.53 5.91
CA PRO A 49 -1.15 -4.75 5.64
C PRO A 49 -0.59 -6.01 6.32
N GLY A 50 0.65 -5.97 6.81
CA GLY A 50 1.33 -7.15 7.33
C GLY A 50 2.08 -7.94 6.26
N ALA A 51 2.28 -9.24 6.45
CA ALA A 51 2.99 -10.08 5.51
C ALA A 51 2.38 -11.47 5.39
N TRP A 52 2.44 -12.01 4.17
CA TRP A 52 2.26 -13.44 3.91
C TRP A 52 3.61 -14.16 4.04
N GLY A 53 3.63 -15.28 4.75
CA GLY A 53 4.81 -16.16 4.90
C GLY A 53 4.37 -17.60 5.15
N ASP A 54 5.30 -18.51 5.40
CA ASP A 54 5.02 -19.89 5.81
C ASP A 54 5.81 -20.17 7.09
N VAL A 55 5.19 -19.92 8.24
CA VAL A 55 5.89 -19.96 9.54
C VAL A 55 6.15 -21.38 10.00
N ASN A 56 5.35 -22.33 9.54
CA ASN A 56 5.37 -23.72 10.00
C ASN A 56 5.97 -24.70 8.97
N GLY A 57 6.26 -24.24 7.75
CA GLY A 57 6.87 -25.00 6.66
C GLY A 57 5.93 -26.02 6.01
N ASP A 58 4.61 -25.85 6.11
CA ASP A 58 3.62 -26.77 5.53
C ASP A 58 3.24 -26.44 4.08
N GLY A 59 3.75 -25.33 3.55
CA GLY A 59 3.53 -24.84 2.19
C GLY A 59 2.29 -23.96 2.04
N LEU A 60 1.53 -23.69 3.11
CA LEU A 60 0.36 -22.81 3.10
C LEU A 60 0.73 -21.40 3.56
N PRO A 61 0.26 -20.34 2.87
CA PRO A 61 0.50 -18.97 3.31
C PRO A 61 -0.20 -18.64 4.64
N ASP A 62 0.60 -18.31 5.65
CA ASP A 62 0.21 -17.74 6.94
C ASP A 62 0.22 -16.21 6.90
N LEU A 63 -0.62 -15.60 7.72
CA LEU A 63 -0.82 -14.15 7.74
C LEU A 63 -0.31 -13.52 9.05
N TRP A 64 0.74 -12.71 8.95
CA TRP A 64 1.23 -11.87 10.03
C TRP A 64 0.65 -10.46 9.93
N VAL A 65 0.03 -9.95 11.00
CA VAL A 65 -0.56 -8.60 11.04
C VAL A 65 0.03 -7.77 12.18
N GLY A 66 0.87 -6.81 11.82
CA GLY A 66 1.42 -5.80 12.73
C GLY A 66 0.34 -4.84 13.25
N ASN A 67 0.49 -4.37 14.49
CA ASN A 67 -0.47 -3.52 15.17
C ASN A 67 0.17 -2.31 15.87
N HIS A 68 -0.43 -1.14 15.66
CA HIS A 68 0.08 0.12 16.22
C HIS A 68 -0.32 0.30 17.69
N ALA A 69 -1.58 0.01 18.02
CA ALA A 69 -2.13 0.22 19.38
C ALA A 69 -2.42 -1.07 20.15
N SER A 70 -2.22 -2.22 19.51
CA SER A 70 -2.38 -3.57 20.06
C SER A 70 -1.14 -4.40 19.76
N PRO A 71 -0.94 -5.55 20.43
CA PRO A 71 0.03 -6.55 20.01
C PRO A 71 -0.21 -7.03 18.58
N THR A 72 0.86 -7.39 17.88
CA THR A 72 0.83 -8.11 16.60
C THR A 72 0.06 -9.43 16.69
N GLN A 73 -0.45 -9.91 15.55
CA GLN A 73 -1.15 -11.20 15.44
C GLN A 73 -0.55 -12.08 14.34
N LEU A 74 -0.54 -13.39 14.55
CA LEU A 74 -0.14 -14.41 13.59
C LEU A 74 -1.29 -15.40 13.39
N PHE A 75 -1.84 -15.39 12.19
CA PHE A 75 -2.90 -16.30 11.75
C PHE A 75 -2.28 -17.42 10.91
N VAL A 76 -2.25 -18.63 11.46
CA VAL A 76 -1.70 -19.82 10.80
C VAL A 76 -2.80 -20.51 9.99
N GLN A 77 -2.54 -20.72 8.71
CA GLN A 77 -3.47 -21.37 7.81
C GLN A 77 -3.59 -22.86 8.14
N GLN A 78 -4.78 -23.41 7.91
CA GLN A 78 -5.08 -24.81 8.08
C GLN A 78 -5.33 -25.43 6.71
N ALA A 79 -5.06 -26.74 6.56
CA ALA A 79 -5.22 -27.51 5.31
C ALA A 79 -6.63 -27.56 4.68
N GLY A 80 -7.57 -26.74 5.14
CA GLY A 80 -8.90 -26.51 4.53
C GLY A 80 -9.20 -25.04 4.21
N GLY A 81 -8.20 -24.14 4.21
CA GLY A 81 -8.32 -22.72 3.86
C GLY A 81 -8.80 -21.79 4.98
N GLY A 82 -8.99 -22.31 6.19
CA GLY A 82 -9.30 -21.51 7.37
C GLY A 82 -8.03 -21.11 8.14
N PHE A 83 -8.11 -20.08 8.97
CA PHE A 83 -7.03 -19.56 9.78
C PHE A 83 -7.31 -19.72 11.27
N VAL A 84 -6.25 -19.91 12.04
CA VAL A 84 -6.28 -19.90 13.51
C VAL A 84 -5.30 -18.83 14.01
N ASP A 85 -5.74 -17.97 14.92
CA ASP A 85 -4.83 -17.05 15.63
C ASP A 85 -3.97 -17.89 16.59
N GLU A 86 -2.70 -18.11 16.20
CA GLU A 86 -1.71 -18.87 16.96
C GLU A 86 -0.64 -17.95 17.58
N THR A 87 -0.94 -16.65 17.71
CA THR A 87 0.01 -15.66 18.24
C THR A 87 0.66 -16.11 19.56
N ASP A 88 -0.14 -16.55 20.53
CA ASP A 88 0.34 -16.99 21.86
C ASP A 88 1.11 -18.33 21.81
N LEU A 89 0.93 -19.13 20.75
CA LEU A 89 1.65 -20.39 20.57
C LEU A 89 3.10 -20.10 20.13
N TRP A 90 3.24 -19.24 19.12
CA TRP A 90 4.52 -18.94 18.48
C TRP A 90 5.31 -17.87 19.22
N LEU A 91 4.64 -16.86 19.81
CA LEU A 91 5.25 -15.72 20.47
C LEU A 91 5.02 -15.78 21.98
N GLN A 92 6.00 -16.32 22.71
CA GLN A 92 5.95 -16.39 24.19
C GLN A 92 6.59 -15.16 24.86
N ASP A 93 7.16 -14.25 24.08
CA ASP A 93 7.76 -13.01 24.57
C ASP A 93 6.70 -11.93 24.83
N THR A 94 7.08 -10.88 25.57
CA THR A 94 6.17 -9.76 25.81
C THR A 94 5.97 -8.99 24.52
N LEU A 95 4.85 -9.24 23.84
CA LEU A 95 4.48 -8.52 22.63
C LEU A 95 4.37 -7.01 22.91
N THR A 96 5.07 -6.24 22.08
CA THR A 96 5.01 -4.79 22.10
C THR A 96 4.00 -4.28 21.09
N ARG A 97 3.59 -3.01 21.26
CA ARG A 97 2.73 -2.29 20.30
C ARG A 97 3.63 -1.43 19.41
N ASP A 98 3.03 -0.66 18.51
CA ASP A 98 3.72 0.27 17.61
C ASP A 98 4.61 -0.46 16.59
N THR A 99 4.16 -1.63 16.12
CA THR A 99 4.79 -2.36 15.01
C THR A 99 4.26 -1.84 13.67
N HIS A 100 5.16 -1.68 12.70
CA HIS A 100 4.89 -1.06 11.39
C HIS A 100 5.09 -2.13 10.32
N GLY A 101 6.06 -1.96 9.41
CA GLY A 101 6.34 -2.94 8.35
C GLY A 101 7.13 -4.16 8.82
N VAL A 102 6.91 -5.23 8.06
CA VAL A 102 7.41 -6.58 8.32
C VAL A 102 7.88 -7.24 7.02
N ALA A 103 8.84 -8.16 7.11
CA ALA A 103 9.28 -8.98 5.97
C ALA A 103 9.86 -10.33 6.43
N TRP A 104 9.35 -11.42 5.86
CA TRP A 104 9.85 -12.78 5.97
C TRP A 104 11.02 -13.04 5.03
N ALA A 105 12.00 -13.82 5.49
CA ALA A 105 13.05 -14.43 4.68
C ALA A 105 13.75 -15.57 5.47
N ASP A 106 14.30 -16.57 4.80
CA ASP A 106 15.22 -17.56 5.37
C ASP A 106 16.61 -16.90 5.57
N ALA A 107 16.72 -16.07 6.61
CA ALA A 107 17.84 -15.15 6.79
C ALA A 107 19.11 -15.83 7.32
N ASP A 108 18.98 -16.95 8.04
CA ASP A 108 20.13 -17.74 8.49
C ASP A 108 20.44 -18.98 7.61
N GLY A 109 19.55 -19.27 6.65
CA GLY A 109 19.73 -20.28 5.60
C GLY A 109 19.43 -21.71 6.05
N ASP A 110 18.64 -21.89 7.12
CA ASP A 110 18.33 -23.20 7.70
C ASP A 110 17.04 -23.84 7.16
N GLY A 111 16.19 -23.04 6.51
CA GLY A 111 15.01 -23.50 5.79
C GLY A 111 13.67 -23.30 6.42
N ASP A 112 13.59 -22.60 7.53
CA ASP A 112 12.38 -21.89 7.90
C ASP A 112 12.53 -20.37 7.65
N GLN A 113 11.40 -19.67 7.62
CA GLN A 113 11.40 -18.22 7.41
C GLN A 113 11.51 -17.49 8.75
N ASP A 114 12.43 -16.53 8.80
CA ASP A 114 12.60 -15.54 9.85
C ASP A 114 11.86 -14.24 9.53
N LEU A 115 11.49 -13.47 10.55
CA LEU A 115 10.74 -12.22 10.35
C LEU A 115 11.46 -11.00 10.92
N ALA A 116 11.79 -10.04 10.06
CA ALA A 116 12.11 -8.68 10.50
C ALA A 116 10.82 -7.89 10.72
N GLU A 117 10.67 -7.26 11.89
CA GLU A 117 9.54 -6.37 12.21
C GLU A 117 10.06 -5.06 12.78
N LEU A 118 9.74 -3.94 12.12
CA LEU A 118 10.23 -2.63 12.52
C LEU A 118 9.25 -1.90 13.43
N VAL A 119 9.79 -1.16 14.40
CA VAL A 119 9.01 -0.48 15.46
C VAL A 119 9.06 1.03 15.30
N GLY A 120 7.91 1.70 15.40
CA GLY A 120 7.77 3.14 15.13
C GLY A 120 8.42 4.06 16.17
N SER A 121 8.71 3.54 17.37
CA SER A 121 9.31 4.27 18.50
C SER A 121 8.58 5.59 18.81
N GLY A 122 7.25 5.60 18.70
CA GLY A 122 6.31 6.70 18.91
C GLY A 122 6.90 8.11 19.06
N ASN A 123 6.52 8.80 20.14
CA ASN A 123 7.18 10.03 20.60
C ASN A 123 8.26 9.74 21.66
N SER A 124 8.19 8.56 22.30
CA SER A 124 9.27 8.03 23.14
C SER A 124 10.34 7.53 22.18
N VAL A 125 11.48 8.23 22.08
CA VAL A 125 12.62 7.87 21.21
C VAL A 125 13.21 6.46 21.45
N THR A 126 12.51 5.56 22.11
CA THR A 126 12.93 4.21 22.46
C THR A 126 11.85 3.20 22.03
N GLY A 127 12.19 2.32 21.11
CA GLY A 127 11.41 1.17 20.64
C GLY A 127 12.32 0.29 19.80
N GLN A 128 12.68 -0.89 20.30
CA GLN A 128 13.57 -1.78 19.57
C GLN A 128 12.83 -2.47 18.44
N ASN A 129 13.44 -2.50 17.25
CA ASN A 129 13.06 -3.41 16.17
C ASN A 129 13.14 -4.86 16.65
N ARG A 130 12.44 -5.74 15.95
CA ARG A 130 12.42 -7.19 16.17
C ARG A 130 13.06 -7.90 14.99
N LEU A 131 13.67 -9.02 15.31
CA LEU A 131 14.09 -10.03 14.36
C LEU A 131 13.73 -11.35 14.99
N TRP A 132 12.64 -11.92 14.53
CA TRP A 132 12.11 -13.17 15.03
C TRP A 132 12.81 -14.31 14.30
N LEU A 133 13.73 -14.97 14.99
CA LEU A 133 14.32 -16.22 14.53
C LEU A 133 13.30 -17.34 14.68
N ASN A 134 13.05 -18.10 13.63
CA ASN A 134 12.22 -19.28 13.66
C ASN A 134 13.10 -20.51 14.00
N ASP A 135 12.61 -21.35 14.91
CA ASP A 135 13.31 -22.56 15.36
C ASP A 135 12.40 -23.80 15.17
N GLY A 136 11.59 -23.82 14.11
CA GLY A 136 10.66 -24.91 13.80
C GLY A 136 9.52 -25.11 14.81
N GLY A 137 8.88 -24.03 15.25
CA GLY A 137 7.74 -24.07 16.18
C GLY A 137 7.69 -22.96 17.24
N ARG A 138 8.62 -22.00 17.15
CA ARG A 138 8.70 -20.84 18.04
C ARG A 138 9.41 -19.71 17.32
N LEU A 139 8.94 -18.48 17.55
CA LEU A 139 9.62 -17.26 17.15
C LEU A 139 10.32 -16.63 18.37
N THR A 140 11.62 -16.33 18.23
CA THR A 140 12.44 -15.74 19.31
C THR A 140 13.04 -14.41 18.85
N ASP A 141 12.82 -13.32 19.60
CA ASP A 141 13.41 -12.02 19.26
C ASP A 141 14.94 -12.02 19.51
N VAL A 142 15.71 -12.02 18.43
CA VAL A 142 17.18 -11.96 18.46
C VAL A 142 17.73 -10.57 18.09
N ALA A 143 16.89 -9.57 17.79
CA ALA A 143 17.36 -8.28 17.26
C ALA A 143 18.42 -7.56 18.11
N PRO A 144 18.34 -7.54 19.47
CA PRO A 144 19.39 -6.94 20.28
C PRO A 144 20.72 -7.69 20.21
N ALA A 145 20.67 -9.02 20.11
CA ALA A 145 21.85 -9.88 20.08
C ALA A 145 22.49 -9.91 18.69
N SER A 146 21.68 -9.84 17.63
CA SER A 146 22.14 -9.84 16.24
C SER A 146 22.67 -8.48 15.79
N GLY A 147 22.26 -7.38 16.43
CA GLY A 147 22.77 -6.03 16.17
C GLY A 147 21.81 -5.10 15.43
N VAL A 148 20.59 -5.55 15.12
CA VAL A 148 19.59 -4.81 14.33
C VAL A 148 18.49 -4.14 15.17
N GLY A 149 18.53 -4.30 16.50
CA GLY A 149 17.47 -3.79 17.37
C GLY A 149 17.26 -2.26 17.36
N PHE A 150 18.25 -1.46 16.96
CA PHE A 150 18.22 0.00 16.77
C PHE A 150 17.07 0.76 17.47
N ALA A 151 17.15 0.86 18.81
CA ALA A 151 16.04 1.34 19.65
C ALA A 151 15.59 2.79 19.38
N ASP A 152 16.48 3.63 18.85
CA ASP A 152 16.16 5.01 18.48
C ASP A 152 15.55 5.12 17.07
N GLY A 153 15.53 4.00 16.34
CA GLY A 153 14.96 3.86 15.02
C GLY A 153 13.46 4.11 15.02
N ARG A 154 12.99 4.78 13.98
CA ARG A 154 11.56 4.97 13.72
C ARG A 154 11.15 4.11 12.55
N GLY A 155 11.19 2.81 12.80
CA GLY A 155 10.97 1.74 11.86
C GLY A 155 9.75 1.93 10.97
N ARG A 156 9.90 1.69 9.67
CA ARG A 156 8.84 1.75 8.68
C ARG A 156 8.74 0.46 7.89
N THR A 157 9.72 0.16 7.04
CA THR A 157 9.70 -1.08 6.22
C THR A 157 11.08 -1.74 6.28
N PRO A 158 11.19 -3.03 6.63
CA PRO A 158 12.42 -3.80 6.46
C PRO A 158 12.54 -4.28 5.00
N LEU A 159 13.75 -4.40 4.49
CA LEU A 159 14.02 -4.95 3.16
C LEU A 159 15.22 -5.91 3.23
N TRP A 160 14.97 -7.17 2.88
CA TRP A 160 16.00 -8.20 2.69
C TRP A 160 16.63 -8.05 1.30
N VAL A 161 17.96 -8.08 1.23
CA VAL A 161 18.71 -7.89 -0.02
C VAL A 161 20.16 -8.36 0.15
N ASP A 162 20.78 -8.98 -0.84
CA ASP A 162 22.23 -9.18 -0.88
C ASP A 162 22.87 -7.98 -1.60
N TYR A 163 23.21 -6.92 -0.85
CA TYR A 163 23.71 -5.68 -1.48
C TYR A 163 25.23 -5.65 -1.63
N ASP A 164 25.95 -6.52 -0.93
CA ASP A 164 27.41 -6.59 -1.02
C ASP A 164 27.91 -7.71 -1.96
N GLN A 165 26.99 -8.50 -2.51
CA GLN A 165 27.19 -9.59 -3.48
C GLN A 165 27.94 -10.78 -2.88
N ASP A 166 27.76 -11.05 -1.60
CA ASP A 166 28.43 -12.15 -0.92
C ASP A 166 27.59 -13.44 -0.79
N GLY A 167 26.38 -13.42 -1.34
CA GLY A 167 25.44 -14.54 -1.41
C GLY A 167 24.56 -14.67 -0.17
N ARG A 168 24.68 -13.77 0.81
CA ARG A 168 23.88 -13.77 2.03
C ARG A 168 22.90 -12.60 2.07
N LEU A 169 21.74 -12.80 2.70
CA LEU A 169 20.74 -11.74 2.86
C LEU A 169 21.17 -10.72 3.93
N ASP A 170 21.42 -9.51 3.49
CA ASP A 170 21.55 -8.33 4.33
C ASP A 170 20.17 -7.68 4.60
N LEU A 171 20.15 -6.75 5.55
CA LEU A 171 18.94 -6.03 5.93
C LEU A 171 19.11 -4.53 5.76
N ILE A 172 18.20 -3.88 5.03
CA ILE A 172 18.03 -2.43 5.03
C ILE A 172 16.80 -2.09 5.87
N THR A 173 16.98 -1.25 6.89
CA THR A 173 15.85 -0.72 7.67
C THR A 173 15.47 0.65 7.16
N ILE A 174 14.22 0.81 6.73
CA ILE A 174 13.68 2.11 6.37
C ILE A 174 13.08 2.78 7.60
N ASN A 175 13.52 4.01 7.89
CA ASN A 175 13.14 4.73 9.10
C ASN A 175 12.69 6.16 8.78
N LEU A 176 11.76 6.69 9.57
CA LEU A 176 11.52 8.13 9.55
C LEU A 176 12.73 8.88 10.11
N TYR A 177 13.09 9.97 9.43
CA TYR A 177 14.25 10.76 9.79
C TYR A 177 14.02 11.59 11.07
N ARG A 178 15.02 11.57 11.94
CA ARG A 178 15.22 12.53 13.04
C ARG A 178 16.69 12.89 13.07
N ALA A 179 17.00 14.17 12.84
CA ALA A 179 18.37 14.64 12.77
C ALA A 179 19.22 14.19 13.97
N GLY A 180 20.27 13.41 13.69
CA GLY A 180 21.20 12.87 14.71
C GLY A 180 20.63 11.75 15.59
N ILE A 181 19.45 11.21 15.28
CA ILE A 181 18.76 10.19 16.09
C ILE A 181 18.35 8.98 15.22
N SER A 182 17.61 9.20 14.13
CA SER A 182 17.03 8.14 13.31
C SER A 182 17.22 8.45 11.82
N ALA A 183 17.66 7.45 11.06
CA ALA A 183 17.74 7.46 9.61
C ALA A 183 17.64 6.01 9.10
N SER A 184 17.35 5.82 7.81
CA SER A 184 17.42 4.49 7.19
C SER A 184 18.86 3.98 7.20
N LEU A 185 19.06 2.69 7.49
CA LEU A 185 20.39 2.12 7.73
C LEU A 185 20.55 0.73 7.10
N PRO A 186 21.70 0.45 6.46
CA PRO A 186 22.09 -0.88 5.99
C PRO A 186 22.78 -1.68 7.10
N TYR A 187 22.45 -2.97 7.18
CA TYR A 187 23.01 -3.93 8.12
C TYR A 187 23.52 -5.14 7.35
N ARG A 188 24.83 -5.33 7.33
CA ARG A 188 25.49 -6.43 6.61
C ARG A 188 25.54 -7.68 7.47
N GLN A 189 25.10 -8.82 6.96
CA GLN A 189 25.17 -10.09 7.66
C GLN A 189 26.63 -10.55 7.74
N ILE A 190 27.08 -10.92 8.94
CA ILE A 190 28.46 -11.36 9.20
C ILE A 190 28.53 -12.77 9.80
N SER A 191 27.40 -13.37 10.15
CA SER A 191 27.34 -14.75 10.60
C SER A 191 27.62 -15.71 9.45
N ALA A 192 28.41 -16.74 9.73
CA ALA A 192 28.53 -17.89 8.83
C ALA A 192 27.33 -18.82 9.02
N ALA A 193 27.03 -19.65 8.02
CA ALA A 193 25.97 -20.66 8.10
C ALA A 193 26.06 -21.51 9.38
N GLY A 194 24.92 -21.69 10.06
CA GLY A 194 24.83 -22.42 11.32
C GLY A 194 25.50 -21.73 12.53
N GLN A 195 25.85 -20.46 12.42
CA GLN A 195 26.18 -19.61 13.58
C GLN A 195 25.00 -18.67 13.87
N PRO A 196 24.85 -18.23 15.13
CA PRO A 196 23.80 -17.27 15.47
C PRO A 196 23.84 -16.05 14.55
N LEU A 197 22.66 -15.70 14.04
CA LEU A 197 22.47 -14.61 13.10
C LEU A 197 23.04 -13.30 13.67
N SER A 198 23.91 -12.64 12.91
CA SER A 198 24.60 -11.42 13.35
C SER A 198 24.86 -10.47 12.20
N PHE A 199 24.66 -9.18 12.47
CA PHE A 199 24.80 -8.09 11.52
C PHE A 199 25.71 -6.98 12.06
N VAL A 200 26.32 -6.23 11.14
CA VAL A 200 27.01 -4.98 11.43
C VAL A 200 26.40 -3.84 10.63
N MET A 201 26.22 -2.69 11.25
CA MET A 201 25.81 -1.48 10.53
C MET A 201 26.90 -1.10 9.52
N ASP A 202 26.56 -1.10 8.22
CA ASP A 202 27.53 -0.92 7.14
C ASP A 202 27.44 0.45 6.48
N TRP A 203 27.73 1.49 7.27
CA TRP A 203 27.80 2.87 6.78
C TRP A 203 29.12 3.53 7.19
N PRO A 204 29.88 4.15 6.25
CA PRO A 204 29.56 4.35 4.83
C PRO A 204 29.97 3.20 3.90
N GLY A 205 30.36 2.03 4.42
CA GLY A 205 31.00 0.96 3.64
C GLY A 205 30.13 0.34 2.53
N SER A 206 28.82 0.29 2.73
CA SER A 206 27.86 -0.22 1.73
C SER A 206 27.64 0.68 0.52
N GLY A 207 27.97 1.98 0.59
CA GLY A 207 27.60 2.98 -0.43
C GLY A 207 26.18 3.55 -0.29
N PHE A 208 25.35 2.96 0.58
CA PHE A 208 24.04 3.50 0.94
C PHE A 208 24.19 4.81 1.70
N GLU A 209 23.43 5.85 1.33
CA GLU A 209 23.50 7.17 1.94
C GLU A 209 22.19 7.49 2.68
N PRO A 210 22.20 7.48 4.03
CA PRO A 210 21.02 7.76 4.82
C PRO A 210 20.38 9.10 4.47
N SER A 211 19.11 9.04 4.14
CA SER A 211 18.30 10.20 3.77
C SER A 211 18.18 11.21 4.91
N THR A 212 18.04 12.49 4.54
CA THR A 212 17.73 13.60 5.47
C THR A 212 16.25 13.98 5.46
N GLN A 213 15.41 13.14 4.86
CA GLN A 213 13.96 13.25 4.84
C GLN A 213 13.32 11.95 5.32
N ASN A 214 12.01 12.00 5.56
CA ASN A 214 11.26 10.81 5.93
C ASN A 214 11.21 9.82 4.76
N ASN A 215 11.45 8.55 5.09
CA ASN A 215 11.28 7.42 4.21
C ASN A 215 10.34 6.42 4.85
N GLU A 216 9.48 5.82 4.04
CA GLU A 216 8.51 4.82 4.47
C GLU A 216 8.77 3.44 3.86
N PHE A 217 9.38 3.38 2.67
CA PHE A 217 9.66 2.11 2.02
C PHE A 217 10.85 2.17 1.05
N ALA A 218 11.35 0.99 0.69
CA ALA A 218 12.27 0.78 -0.41
C ALA A 218 11.92 -0.57 -1.05
N GLN A 219 12.26 -0.74 -2.32
CA GLN A 219 11.93 -1.94 -3.09
C GLN A 219 13.09 -2.31 -4.02
N LEU A 220 13.08 -3.55 -4.51
CA LEU A 220 13.99 -4.04 -5.53
C LEU A 220 13.26 -4.16 -6.87
N ALA A 221 13.90 -3.72 -7.95
CA ALA A 221 13.42 -3.87 -9.33
C ALA A 221 14.56 -3.59 -10.34
N ASP A 222 14.60 -4.27 -11.50
CA ASP A 222 15.60 -4.00 -12.56
C ASP A 222 15.24 -2.73 -13.35
N LEU A 223 15.49 -1.57 -12.75
CA LEU A 223 15.12 -0.26 -13.29
C LEU A 223 16.16 0.28 -14.29
N THR A 224 17.38 -0.25 -14.27
CA THR A 224 18.46 0.06 -15.22
C THR A 224 18.45 -0.87 -16.44
N GLY A 225 17.81 -2.03 -16.35
CA GLY A 225 17.69 -3.01 -17.43
C GLY A 225 18.97 -3.81 -17.66
N ASP A 226 19.82 -3.96 -16.63
CA ASP A 226 21.07 -4.72 -16.70
C ASP A 226 20.93 -6.17 -16.21
N GLY A 227 19.73 -6.54 -15.74
CA GLY A 227 19.36 -7.85 -15.22
C GLY A 227 19.59 -7.99 -13.72
N VAL A 228 20.27 -7.06 -13.06
CA VAL A 228 20.44 -7.04 -11.61
C VAL A 228 19.37 -6.10 -11.03
N LEU A 229 18.64 -6.56 -10.01
CA LEU A 229 17.65 -5.68 -9.38
C LEU A 229 18.35 -4.49 -8.73
N ASP A 230 17.85 -3.28 -8.99
CA ASP A 230 18.27 -2.04 -8.35
C ASP A 230 17.47 -1.81 -7.05
N LEU A 231 18.07 -1.07 -6.11
CA LEU A 231 17.39 -0.62 -4.90
C LEU A 231 16.83 0.80 -5.09
N ILE A 232 15.51 0.95 -5.03
CA ILE A 232 14.85 2.26 -5.07
C ILE A 232 14.32 2.63 -3.69
N VAL A 233 14.66 3.83 -3.22
CA VAL A 233 14.23 4.34 -1.90
C VAL A 233 13.23 5.47 -2.11
N ASP A 234 12.10 5.40 -1.39
CA ASP A 234 11.04 6.40 -1.47
C ASP A 234 11.51 7.81 -1.06
N GLY A 235 10.61 8.79 -1.11
CA GLY A 235 10.87 10.15 -0.69
C GLY A 235 9.97 11.15 -1.38
N SER A 236 10.08 12.42 -1.02
CA SER A 236 9.24 13.47 -1.62
C SER A 236 10.08 14.61 -2.21
N PRO A 237 10.23 14.69 -3.55
CA PRO A 237 9.62 13.82 -4.56
C PRO A 237 10.25 12.41 -4.61
N PHE A 238 9.51 11.46 -5.18
CA PHE A 238 9.91 10.07 -5.36
C PHE A 238 10.70 9.87 -6.67
N PRO A 239 11.71 8.98 -6.70
CA PRO A 239 12.39 8.43 -5.53
C PRO A 239 13.41 9.43 -4.99
N SER A 240 13.90 9.18 -3.77
CA SER A 240 15.00 9.98 -3.22
C SER A 240 16.38 9.46 -3.63
N ARG A 241 16.47 8.16 -3.91
CA ARG A 241 17.67 7.43 -4.30
C ARG A 241 17.31 6.26 -5.22
N LEU A 242 18.24 5.92 -6.10
CA LEU A 242 18.19 4.72 -6.93
C LEU A 242 19.61 4.14 -6.93
N TYR A 243 19.81 2.99 -6.30
CA TYR A 243 21.11 2.35 -6.14
C TYR A 243 21.26 1.17 -7.10
N ASP A 244 22.34 1.20 -7.88
CA ASP A 244 22.80 0.12 -8.74
C ASP A 244 23.52 -0.92 -7.89
N LEU A 245 22.92 -2.11 -7.81
CA LEU A 245 23.42 -3.26 -7.05
C LEU A 245 24.32 -4.18 -7.87
N SER A 246 24.59 -3.85 -9.15
CA SER A 246 25.55 -4.62 -9.97
C SER A 246 27.01 -4.38 -9.53
N VAL A 247 27.24 -3.40 -8.65
CA VAL A 247 28.55 -3.04 -8.09
C VAL A 247 28.52 -3.02 -6.56
N SER A 248 29.65 -3.35 -5.93
CA SER A 248 29.84 -3.31 -4.48
C SER A 248 31.10 -2.49 -4.14
N PRO A 249 31.00 -1.40 -3.35
CA PRO A 249 29.79 -0.82 -2.75
C PRO A 249 28.76 -0.32 -3.77
N MET A 250 27.48 -0.26 -3.40
CA MET A 250 26.39 0.17 -4.28
C MET A 250 26.53 1.65 -4.69
N GLU A 251 26.10 2.00 -5.90
CA GLU A 251 26.24 3.36 -6.45
C GLU A 251 24.88 4.03 -6.69
N ASP A 252 24.69 5.27 -6.22
CA ASP A 252 23.48 6.06 -6.53
C ASP A 252 23.49 6.54 -7.99
N ARG A 253 22.55 6.02 -8.78
CA ARG A 253 22.33 6.31 -10.21
C ARG A 253 21.15 7.21 -10.50
N LEU A 254 20.50 7.78 -9.47
CA LEU A 254 19.31 8.60 -9.70
C LEU A 254 19.59 9.74 -10.69
N ILE A 255 20.73 10.42 -10.55
CA ILE A 255 21.19 11.43 -11.52
C ILE A 255 21.64 10.73 -12.81
N GLY A 256 20.90 10.96 -13.89
CA GLY A 256 21.21 10.39 -15.22
C GLY A 256 20.31 9.23 -15.61
N SER A 257 19.52 8.68 -14.68
CA SER A 257 18.50 7.65 -14.93
C SER A 257 17.37 8.10 -15.89
N GLY A 258 17.21 9.41 -16.10
CA GLY A 258 16.06 9.97 -16.82
C GLY A 258 14.78 10.06 -15.96
N PHE A 259 14.83 9.62 -14.70
CA PHE A 259 13.71 9.71 -13.79
C PHE A 259 13.37 11.16 -13.45
N THR A 260 12.09 11.51 -13.54
CA THR A 260 11.58 12.81 -13.10
C THR A 260 10.79 12.63 -11.80
N GLY A 261 11.18 13.35 -10.76
CA GLY A 261 10.60 13.15 -9.43
C GLY A 261 9.07 13.34 -9.37
N VAL A 262 8.36 12.37 -8.79
CA VAL A 262 6.89 12.39 -8.66
C VAL A 262 6.50 12.76 -7.22
N PRO A 263 5.68 13.80 -6.99
CA PRO A 263 5.33 14.23 -5.64
C PRO A 263 4.17 13.41 -5.06
N ASN A 264 4.18 13.28 -3.73
CA ASN A 264 3.15 12.61 -2.92
C ASN A 264 2.94 11.13 -3.28
N VAL A 265 3.98 10.44 -3.73
CA VAL A 265 3.94 8.97 -3.84
C VAL A 265 3.91 8.41 -2.43
N VAL A 266 2.98 7.49 -2.21
CA VAL A 266 2.80 6.81 -0.93
C VAL A 266 3.03 5.31 -1.06
N ASP A 267 2.86 4.70 -2.23
CA ASP A 267 3.20 3.29 -2.46
C ASP A 267 3.53 3.11 -3.95
N ALA A 268 4.22 2.02 -4.31
CA ALA A 268 4.63 1.76 -5.68
C ALA A 268 4.65 0.27 -6.01
N VAL A 269 4.43 -0.03 -7.29
CA VAL A 269 4.58 -1.36 -7.88
C VAL A 269 5.47 -1.23 -9.11
N PHE A 270 6.32 -2.24 -9.30
CA PHE A 270 7.24 -2.39 -10.41
C PHE A 270 6.96 -3.71 -11.13
N ALA A 271 6.68 -3.63 -12.43
CA ALA A 271 6.30 -4.76 -13.25
C ALA A 271 6.42 -4.43 -14.74
N ASP A 272 6.55 -5.43 -15.59
CA ASP A 272 6.50 -5.28 -17.05
C ASP A 272 5.02 -5.28 -17.51
N PHE A 273 4.41 -4.10 -17.59
CA PHE A 273 2.97 -3.96 -17.88
C PHE A 273 2.65 -4.00 -19.36
N ASP A 274 3.60 -3.68 -20.24
CA ASP A 274 3.44 -3.71 -21.70
C ASP A 274 4.13 -4.90 -22.39
N LEU A 275 4.71 -5.80 -21.60
CA LEU A 275 5.34 -7.05 -22.03
C LEU A 275 6.53 -6.82 -22.98
N ASP A 276 7.23 -5.70 -22.82
CA ASP A 276 8.43 -5.35 -23.58
C ASP A 276 9.74 -5.86 -22.95
N GLY A 277 9.64 -6.44 -21.75
CA GLY A 277 10.74 -6.98 -20.98
C GLY A 277 11.50 -5.93 -20.15
N ARG A 278 10.96 -4.72 -20.00
CA ARG A 278 11.46 -3.67 -19.11
C ARG A 278 10.48 -3.45 -17.97
N VAL A 279 11.02 -3.00 -16.84
CA VAL A 279 10.22 -2.77 -15.64
C VAL A 279 9.59 -1.39 -15.68
N ASP A 280 8.27 -1.35 -15.77
CA ASP A 280 7.43 -0.16 -15.62
C ASP A 280 7.12 0.11 -14.15
N MET A 281 6.40 1.20 -13.88
CA MET A 281 5.95 1.51 -12.53
C MET A 281 4.57 2.14 -12.46
N TYR A 282 3.82 1.73 -11.45
CA TYR A 282 2.59 2.39 -11.03
C TYR A 282 2.77 3.00 -9.65
N LEU A 283 2.50 4.29 -9.53
CA LEU A 283 2.75 5.08 -8.32
C LEU A 283 1.43 5.53 -7.69
N SER A 284 1.14 4.98 -6.50
CA SER A 284 0.01 5.39 -5.67
C SER A 284 0.27 6.73 -5.01
N ARG A 285 -0.70 7.64 -5.04
CA ARG A 285 -0.50 9.04 -4.61
C ARG A 285 -1.65 9.55 -3.76
N ASP A 286 -1.36 10.06 -2.56
CA ASP A 286 -2.37 10.62 -1.64
C ASP A 286 -1.97 11.99 -1.04
N ARG A 287 -2.95 12.71 -0.48
CA ARG A 287 -2.76 13.92 0.35
C ARG A 287 -3.61 13.91 1.61
N ILE A 288 -4.13 12.74 1.95
CA ILE A 288 -5.22 12.53 2.90
C ILE A 288 -4.92 13.09 4.29
N GLU A 289 -3.66 13.04 4.73
CA GLU A 289 -3.25 13.56 6.02
C GLU A 289 -3.48 15.08 6.15
N SER A 290 -3.37 15.80 5.04
CA SER A 290 -3.46 17.27 4.97
C SER A 290 -4.74 17.79 4.33
N ASP A 291 -5.58 16.90 3.81
CA ASP A 291 -6.83 17.26 3.16
C ASP A 291 -7.98 17.41 4.17
N SER A 292 -8.96 18.22 3.77
CA SER A 292 -10.27 18.29 4.43
C SER A 292 -11.31 17.62 3.55
N GLU A 293 -12.20 16.85 4.15
CA GLU A 293 -13.28 16.16 3.46
C GLU A 293 -14.54 16.17 4.32
N ALA A 294 -15.69 16.24 3.66
CA ALA A 294 -16.99 15.96 4.22
C ALA A 294 -17.74 15.07 3.22
N VAL A 295 -18.09 13.86 3.64
CA VAL A 295 -18.61 12.80 2.76
C VAL A 295 -19.80 12.11 3.41
N LEU A 296 -20.81 11.80 2.61
CA LEU A 296 -21.92 10.95 3.02
C LEU A 296 -21.47 9.49 2.91
N VAL A 297 -21.49 8.78 4.04
CA VAL A 297 -21.20 7.34 4.07
C VAL A 297 -22.46 6.53 3.75
N ASN A 298 -23.62 7.11 4.08
CA ASN A 298 -24.94 6.66 3.67
C ASN A 298 -25.91 7.87 3.70
N ASP A 299 -27.21 7.64 3.49
CA ASP A 299 -28.20 8.73 3.39
C ASP A 299 -28.33 9.58 4.67
N ASP A 300 -28.09 8.99 5.84
CA ASP A 300 -28.30 9.62 7.14
C ASP A 300 -27.05 9.73 8.01
N GLU A 301 -25.86 9.45 7.46
CA GLU A 301 -24.56 9.60 8.12
C GLU A 301 -23.57 10.37 7.23
N LEU A 302 -23.09 11.51 7.74
CA LEU A 302 -22.03 12.31 7.14
C LEU A 302 -20.81 12.27 8.06
N ARG A 303 -19.65 11.99 7.48
CA ARG A 303 -18.35 12.10 8.15
C ARG A 303 -17.56 13.25 7.60
N ALA A 304 -16.84 13.94 8.46
CA ALA A 304 -15.92 14.98 8.03
C ALA A 304 -14.62 14.97 8.83
N LYS A 305 -13.52 15.18 8.11
CA LYS A 305 -12.24 15.59 8.66
C LYS A 305 -11.94 16.98 8.14
N LEU A 306 -11.69 17.91 9.04
CA LEU A 306 -11.19 19.24 8.70
C LEU A 306 -9.74 19.36 9.13
N PHE A 307 -8.91 19.90 8.25
CA PHE A 307 -7.50 20.20 8.49
C PHE A 307 -7.23 21.66 8.14
N ALA A 308 -6.83 22.46 9.12
CA ALA A 308 -6.49 23.87 8.94
C ALA A 308 -5.05 24.15 9.34
N LYS A 309 -4.35 25.00 8.60
CA LYS A 309 -2.99 25.47 8.89
C LYS A 309 -2.85 26.95 8.51
N ARG A 310 -3.07 27.84 9.48
CA ARG A 310 -3.11 29.31 9.26
C ARG A 310 -4.19 29.72 8.26
N ASP A 311 -5.30 28.98 8.24
CA ASP A 311 -6.44 29.17 7.35
C ASP A 311 -7.73 28.71 8.04
N GLU A 312 -8.83 28.74 7.28
CA GLU A 312 -10.13 28.23 7.69
C GLU A 312 -10.61 27.21 6.66
N ARG A 313 -11.06 26.05 7.15
CA ARG A 313 -11.65 24.98 6.34
C ARG A 313 -12.98 24.58 6.94
N GLY A 314 -13.90 24.13 6.11
CA GLY A 314 -15.20 23.72 6.58
C GLY A 314 -16.02 23.09 5.47
N PHE A 315 -17.30 22.91 5.77
CA PHE A 315 -18.26 22.45 4.80
C PHE A 315 -19.66 22.95 5.16
N SER A 316 -20.57 22.85 4.20
CA SER A 316 -21.96 23.18 4.37
C SER A 316 -22.85 22.10 3.74
N PHE A 317 -24.07 21.94 4.26
CA PHE A 317 -24.99 20.89 3.83
C PHE A 317 -26.43 21.22 4.22
N GLN A 318 -27.40 20.56 3.58
CA GLN A 318 -28.81 20.62 3.97
C GLN A 318 -29.20 19.35 4.72
N SER A 319 -30.10 19.47 5.71
CA SER A 319 -30.70 18.33 6.41
C SER A 319 -32.23 18.37 6.36
N SER A 320 -32.86 17.20 6.43
CA SER A 320 -34.32 17.06 6.45
C SER A 320 -34.94 17.19 7.85
N GLY A 321 -34.13 17.08 8.90
CA GLY A 321 -34.55 17.12 10.29
C GLY A 321 -33.38 17.33 11.25
N PRO A 322 -33.61 17.13 12.57
CA PRO A 322 -32.59 17.19 13.59
C PRO A 322 -31.48 16.16 13.36
N LEU A 323 -30.26 16.52 13.73
CA LEU A 323 -29.07 15.68 13.60
C LEU A 323 -28.39 15.50 14.94
N GLN A 324 -27.93 14.28 15.20
CA GLN A 324 -26.94 14.03 16.23
C GLN A 324 -25.55 14.40 15.69
N VAL A 325 -24.80 15.20 16.43
CA VAL A 325 -23.39 15.48 16.19
C VAL A 325 -22.56 14.68 17.18
N VAL A 326 -21.48 14.08 16.72
CA VAL A 326 -20.43 13.49 17.54
C VAL A 326 -19.08 14.02 17.07
N PHE A 327 -18.33 14.63 17.98
CA PHE A 327 -16.90 14.87 17.82
C PHE A 327 -16.14 13.69 18.44
N PRO A 328 -15.41 12.88 17.65
CA PRO A 328 -14.58 11.80 18.17
C PRO A 328 -13.50 12.31 19.13
N GLU A 329 -12.83 11.40 19.81
CA GLU A 329 -11.71 11.76 20.68
C GLU A 329 -10.63 12.56 19.92
N GLY A 330 -10.04 13.55 20.58
CA GLY A 330 -9.04 14.45 19.99
C GLY A 330 -9.50 15.89 19.75
N THR A 331 -10.81 16.16 19.64
CA THR A 331 -11.33 17.53 19.48
C THR A 331 -11.77 18.14 20.80
N SER A 332 -11.32 19.34 21.17
CA SER A 332 -11.73 19.97 22.43
C SER A 332 -13.14 20.57 22.34
N ARG A 333 -14.04 20.20 23.26
CA ARG A 333 -15.39 20.80 23.30
C ARG A 333 -15.36 22.31 23.54
N SER A 334 -14.32 22.82 24.22
CA SER A 334 -14.15 24.25 24.50
C SER A 334 -13.78 25.06 23.27
N GLU A 335 -13.48 24.42 22.14
CA GLU A 335 -13.21 25.08 20.86
C GLU A 335 -14.49 25.23 20.01
N ILE A 336 -15.57 24.52 20.37
CA ILE A 336 -16.83 24.54 19.62
C ILE A 336 -17.63 25.80 19.98
N ARG A 337 -18.19 26.47 18.97
CA ARG A 337 -19.00 27.69 19.06
C ARG A 337 -20.30 27.48 18.26
N LEU A 338 -21.44 27.50 18.94
CA LEU A 338 -22.75 27.29 18.34
C LEU A 338 -23.51 28.61 18.15
N GLY A 339 -24.06 28.77 16.94
CA GLY A 339 -24.88 29.92 16.56
C GLY A 339 -24.13 31.25 16.58
N ALA A 340 -24.84 32.34 16.32
CA ALA A 340 -24.28 33.69 16.39
C ALA A 340 -23.76 34.07 17.80
N SER A 341 -24.32 33.48 18.85
CA SER A 341 -23.87 33.73 20.24
C SER A 341 -22.55 33.05 20.60
N GLY A 342 -22.11 32.05 19.84
CA GLY A 342 -20.87 31.31 20.07
C GLY A 342 -20.84 30.51 21.38
N VAL A 343 -21.98 29.99 21.83
CA VAL A 343 -22.06 29.19 23.06
C VAL A 343 -21.38 27.84 22.83
N SER A 344 -20.59 27.37 23.79
CA SER A 344 -20.00 26.02 23.73
C SER A 344 -20.99 24.97 24.22
N PRO A 345 -21.04 23.79 23.58
CA PRO A 345 -21.89 22.69 24.04
C PRO A 345 -21.39 22.13 25.39
N LEU A 346 -22.31 21.47 26.10
CA LEU A 346 -21.98 20.78 27.35
C LEU A 346 -21.09 19.55 27.09
N ASP A 347 -21.37 18.83 26.00
CA ASP A 347 -20.70 17.59 25.62
C ASP A 347 -20.19 17.64 24.17
N ARG A 348 -19.36 16.65 23.80
CA ARG A 348 -18.93 16.41 22.40
C ARG A 348 -20.02 15.76 21.54
N LYS A 349 -21.11 15.32 22.18
CA LYS A 349 -22.30 14.78 21.56
C LYS A 349 -23.48 15.69 21.86
N PHE A 350 -24.11 16.24 20.85
CA PHE A 350 -25.26 17.15 20.99
C PHE A 350 -26.12 17.14 19.73
N GLU A 351 -27.28 17.77 19.79
CA GLU A 351 -28.23 17.84 18.67
C GLU A 351 -28.10 19.17 17.91
N LEU A 352 -28.22 19.11 16.58
CA LEU A 352 -28.44 20.25 15.71
C LEU A 352 -29.87 20.19 15.18
N ASP A 353 -30.69 21.16 15.55
CA ASP A 353 -32.05 21.32 15.04
C ASP A 353 -32.20 22.73 14.44
N ALA A 354 -32.58 22.79 13.16
CA ALA A 354 -32.80 24.03 12.43
C ALA A 354 -33.93 24.88 13.03
N SER A 355 -34.85 24.27 13.79
CA SER A 355 -35.92 24.96 14.51
C SER A 355 -35.42 25.77 15.71
N ASN A 356 -34.22 25.45 16.23
CA ASN A 356 -33.65 26.12 17.39
C ASN A 356 -32.97 27.45 16.99
N PRO A 357 -33.54 28.62 17.35
CA PRO A 357 -32.97 29.92 16.96
C PRO A 357 -31.61 30.20 17.60
N ALA A 358 -31.22 29.50 18.67
CA ALA A 358 -29.89 29.63 19.26
C ALA A 358 -28.77 29.10 18.36
N LEU A 359 -29.11 28.27 17.36
CA LEU A 359 -28.17 27.74 16.38
C LEU A 359 -28.13 28.57 15.09
N HIS A 360 -28.91 29.65 14.98
CA HIS A 360 -28.96 30.48 13.78
C HIS A 360 -27.75 31.42 13.71
N GLY A 361 -27.17 31.53 12.51
CA GLY A 361 -25.96 32.31 12.24
C GLY A 361 -24.68 31.68 12.78
N ILE A 362 -23.54 32.30 12.49
CA ILE A 362 -22.21 31.86 12.94
C ILE A 362 -21.61 32.93 13.84
N ALA A 363 -20.96 32.53 14.93
CA ALA A 363 -20.28 33.45 15.83
C ALA A 363 -19.19 34.24 15.10
N ALA A 364 -19.08 35.54 15.39
CA ALA A 364 -18.06 36.39 14.79
C ALA A 364 -16.65 35.93 15.16
N HIS A 365 -15.78 35.80 14.16
CA HIS A 365 -14.38 35.42 14.31
C HIS A 365 -13.58 35.86 13.06
N GLN A 366 -12.26 35.83 13.17
CA GLN A 366 -11.34 36.06 12.08
C GLN A 366 -10.76 34.72 11.58
N ALA A 367 -11.12 34.36 10.34
CA ALA A 367 -10.66 33.14 9.66
C ALA A 367 -9.13 33.01 9.65
N GLY A 368 -8.63 31.83 10.02
CA GLY A 368 -7.20 31.52 10.09
C GLY A 368 -6.45 32.21 11.24
N VAL A 369 -7.14 32.94 12.12
CA VAL A 369 -6.56 33.66 13.25
C VAL A 369 -7.17 33.18 14.56
N ASP A 370 -8.49 33.22 14.66
CA ASP A 370 -9.19 32.75 15.85
C ASP A 370 -9.31 31.23 15.80
N ARG A 371 -8.82 30.57 16.85
CA ARG A 371 -8.91 29.11 16.96
C ARG A 371 -10.31 28.70 17.43
N GLY A 372 -11.01 27.93 16.61
CA GLY A 372 -12.33 27.41 16.98
C GLY A 372 -12.99 26.56 15.89
N ILE A 373 -14.04 25.85 16.30
CA ILE A 373 -14.97 25.14 15.43
C ILE A 373 -16.32 25.86 15.51
N TYR A 374 -16.74 26.47 14.42
CA TYR A 374 -17.90 27.34 14.35
C TYR A 374 -19.02 26.65 13.61
N ILE A 375 -20.18 26.51 14.24
CA ILE A 375 -21.34 25.80 13.71
C ILE A 375 -22.55 26.72 13.72
N GLY A 376 -23.24 26.82 12.58
CA GLY A 376 -24.41 27.66 12.45
C GLY A 376 -25.37 27.21 11.36
N PHE A 377 -26.64 27.58 11.51
CA PHE A 377 -27.68 27.40 10.50
C PHE A 377 -28.07 28.74 9.88
N ASP A 378 -28.14 28.78 8.55
CA ASP A 378 -28.73 29.88 7.80
C ASP A 378 -30.22 29.56 7.50
N PRO A 379 -31.18 30.29 8.10
CA PRO A 379 -32.61 30.05 7.88
C PRO A 379 -33.12 30.48 6.51
N VAL A 380 -32.38 31.34 5.79
CA VAL A 380 -32.74 31.80 4.43
C VAL A 380 -32.33 30.76 3.42
N GLU A 381 -31.06 30.34 3.45
CA GLU A 381 -30.50 29.33 2.54
C GLU A 381 -30.88 27.89 2.97
N LYS A 382 -31.42 27.74 4.18
CA LYS A 382 -31.75 26.47 4.83
C LYS A 382 -30.57 25.51 4.86
N ARG A 383 -29.40 26.02 5.26
CA ARG A 383 -28.14 25.30 5.19
C ARG A 383 -27.35 25.41 6.50
N TRP A 384 -26.75 24.31 6.92
CA TRP A 384 -25.76 24.28 7.98
C TRP A 384 -24.38 24.62 7.44
N ALA A 385 -23.54 25.23 8.27
CA ALA A 385 -22.13 25.41 8.02
C ALA A 385 -21.32 25.02 9.26
N ILE A 386 -20.22 24.31 9.05
CA ILE A 386 -19.26 23.89 10.07
C ILE A 386 -17.88 24.30 9.60
N LEU A 387 -17.20 25.15 10.36
CA LEU A 387 -15.93 25.78 10.01
C LEU A 387 -14.89 25.52 11.11
N LEU A 388 -13.70 25.08 10.73
CA LEU A 388 -12.49 25.01 11.54
C LEU A 388 -11.58 26.16 11.14
N SER A 389 -11.39 27.13 12.04
CA SER A 389 -10.41 28.21 11.88
C SER A 389 -9.25 27.99 12.86
N SER A 390 -8.02 28.22 12.40
CA SER A 390 -6.83 28.04 13.24
C SER A 390 -5.63 28.88 12.80
N PRO A 391 -4.90 29.54 13.74
CA PRO A 391 -3.64 30.24 13.48
C PRO A 391 -2.44 29.30 13.30
N GLY A 392 -2.64 27.99 13.41
CA GLY A 392 -1.61 26.96 13.24
C GLY A 392 -2.21 25.66 12.70
N ARG A 393 -1.44 24.57 12.74
CA ARG A 393 -1.94 23.24 12.37
C ARG A 393 -2.99 22.80 13.39
N SER A 394 -4.21 22.53 12.92
CA SER A 394 -5.29 21.96 13.72
C SER A 394 -6.15 21.04 12.85
N GLN A 395 -6.81 20.09 13.50
CA GLN A 395 -7.70 19.15 12.82
C GLN A 395 -8.91 18.80 13.69
N ALA A 396 -10.02 18.47 13.05
CA ALA A 396 -11.24 18.05 13.73
C ALA A 396 -11.94 16.94 12.94
N GLY A 397 -12.29 15.86 13.62
CA GLY A 397 -13.19 14.84 13.11
C GLY A 397 -14.63 15.13 13.55
N LEU A 398 -15.59 14.76 12.71
CA LEU A 398 -17.01 14.94 12.96
C LEU A 398 -17.82 13.80 12.35
N ILE A 399 -18.81 13.33 13.09
CA ILE A 399 -19.88 12.45 12.59
C ILE A 399 -21.22 13.16 12.82
N LEU A 400 -22.01 13.30 11.76
CA LEU A 400 -23.38 13.78 11.79
C LEU A 400 -24.30 12.62 11.44
N SER A 401 -25.36 12.40 12.21
CA SER A 401 -26.31 11.34 11.89
C SER A 401 -27.77 11.60 12.27
N GLY A 402 -28.69 10.79 11.75
CA GLY A 402 -30.08 10.67 12.22
C GLY A 402 -31.15 11.32 11.35
N SER A 403 -30.77 12.11 10.35
CA SER A 403 -31.68 12.64 9.33
C SER A 403 -30.97 12.69 7.97
N ALA A 404 -31.73 12.56 6.89
CA ALA A 404 -31.16 12.61 5.55
C ALA A 404 -30.44 13.95 5.28
N MET A 405 -29.22 13.86 4.74
CA MET A 405 -28.36 15.00 4.41
C MET A 405 -28.05 15.04 2.91
N ARG A 406 -27.86 16.24 2.36
CA ARG A 406 -27.59 16.43 0.93
C ARG A 406 -26.85 17.73 0.66
N ASP A 407 -26.41 17.87 -0.59
CA ASP A 407 -25.78 19.10 -1.10
C ASP A 407 -24.58 19.54 -0.24
N VAL A 408 -23.73 18.56 0.09
CA VAL A 408 -22.51 18.76 0.88
C VAL A 408 -21.49 19.51 0.03
N ARG A 409 -20.96 20.62 0.56
CA ARG A 409 -20.02 21.50 -0.15
C ARG A 409 -18.88 21.92 0.77
N MET A 410 -17.64 21.69 0.35
CA MET A 410 -16.45 22.16 1.06
C MET A 410 -16.31 23.69 1.00
N ILE A 411 -15.71 24.25 2.06
CA ILE A 411 -15.42 25.68 2.25
C ILE A 411 -13.93 25.82 2.61
N PRO A 412 -13.10 26.50 1.78
CA PRO A 412 -13.39 26.82 0.39
C PRO A 412 -13.62 25.53 -0.43
N GLN A 413 -14.14 25.68 -1.65
CA GLN A 413 -14.30 24.52 -2.54
C GLN A 413 -12.97 23.76 -2.69
N ALA A 414 -13.06 22.43 -2.72
CA ALA A 414 -11.90 21.56 -2.86
C ALA A 414 -11.18 21.85 -4.20
N GLY A 415 -9.85 21.75 -4.18
CA GLY A 415 -9.04 21.84 -5.39
C GLY A 415 -9.16 20.60 -6.27
N VAL A 416 -8.41 20.58 -7.38
CA VAL A 416 -8.30 19.38 -8.22
C VAL A 416 -7.70 18.23 -7.40
N GLY A 417 -8.30 17.05 -7.53
CA GLY A 417 -7.86 15.83 -6.88
C GLY A 417 -6.42 15.47 -7.27
N LEU A 418 -5.77 14.69 -6.42
CA LEU A 418 -4.54 13.99 -6.81
C LEU A 418 -4.94 12.74 -7.59
N GLU A 419 -4.11 12.35 -8.55
CA GLU A 419 -4.25 11.12 -9.31
C GLU A 419 -2.94 10.36 -9.21
N ASP A 420 -3.03 9.03 -9.22
CA ASP A 420 -1.89 8.13 -9.33
C ASP A 420 -1.14 8.33 -10.66
N SER A 421 -0.01 7.67 -10.85
CA SER A 421 0.83 7.87 -12.04
C SER A 421 1.40 6.56 -12.54
N LEU A 422 1.11 6.22 -13.80
CA LEU A 422 1.71 5.12 -14.53
C LEU A 422 2.87 5.66 -15.38
N LEU A 423 4.03 5.02 -15.29
CA LEU A 423 5.21 5.34 -16.08
C LEU A 423 5.73 4.06 -16.75
N LEU A 424 5.73 4.05 -18.08
CA LEU A 424 6.25 2.96 -18.88
C LEU A 424 7.74 3.20 -19.18
N ALA A 425 8.55 2.17 -19.02
CA ALA A 425 9.96 2.18 -19.33
C ALA A 425 10.19 2.23 -20.84
N SER A 426 11.33 2.79 -21.22
CA SER A 426 11.76 2.82 -22.61
C SER A 426 13.27 2.93 -22.67
N ALA A 427 13.85 2.77 -23.86
CA ALA A 427 15.27 3.00 -24.08
C ALA A 427 15.72 4.46 -23.80
N GLN A 428 14.81 5.41 -23.58
CA GLN A 428 15.11 6.80 -23.24
C GLN A 428 14.71 7.18 -21.80
N GLY A 429 14.40 6.20 -20.95
CA GLY A 429 13.86 6.40 -19.60
C GLY A 429 12.34 6.23 -19.57
N TYR A 430 11.67 6.90 -18.65
CA TYR A 430 10.24 6.67 -18.38
C TYR A 430 9.32 7.66 -19.11
N GLN A 431 8.20 7.17 -19.64
CA GLN A 431 7.15 7.97 -20.27
C GLN A 431 5.80 7.74 -19.57
N PRO A 432 4.91 8.74 -19.48
CA PRO A 432 3.58 8.54 -18.92
C PRO A 432 2.77 7.49 -19.70
N GLY A 433 2.23 6.49 -18.99
CA GLY A 433 1.30 5.51 -19.54
C GLY A 433 -0.16 6.00 -19.54
N GLN A 434 -1.07 5.15 -20.02
CA GLN A 434 -2.50 5.46 -20.12
C GLN A 434 -3.34 4.67 -19.11
N VAL A 435 -4.09 5.39 -18.28
CA VAL A 435 -5.06 4.82 -17.32
C VAL A 435 -6.41 5.47 -17.55
N ASP A 436 -7.47 4.68 -17.77
CA ASP A 436 -8.82 5.20 -17.87
C ASP A 436 -9.33 5.67 -16.50
N GLN A 437 -9.78 6.93 -16.41
CA GLN A 437 -10.33 7.52 -15.17
C GLN A 437 -9.42 7.34 -13.94
N PRO A 438 -8.17 7.85 -13.99
CA PRO A 438 -7.20 7.66 -12.92
C PRO A 438 -7.75 8.16 -11.59
N VAL A 439 -7.36 7.47 -10.53
CA VAL A 439 -7.79 7.76 -9.16
C VAL A 439 -6.57 7.94 -8.27
N SER A 440 -6.73 8.56 -7.11
CA SER A 440 -5.78 8.46 -6.01
C SER A 440 -6.01 7.18 -5.20
N SER A 441 -4.92 6.59 -4.72
CA SER A 441 -4.91 5.43 -3.83
C SER A 441 -3.87 5.56 -2.72
N ARG A 442 -3.96 4.67 -1.72
CA ARG A 442 -3.05 4.62 -0.55
C ARG A 442 -2.05 3.47 -0.61
N SER A 443 -2.41 2.40 -1.31
CA SER A 443 -1.60 1.22 -1.52
C SER A 443 -2.08 0.51 -2.79
N VAL A 444 -1.16 -0.23 -3.41
CA VAL A 444 -1.38 -0.92 -4.68
C VAL A 444 -0.61 -2.24 -4.69
N VAL A 445 -1.20 -3.25 -5.31
CA VAL A 445 -0.53 -4.51 -5.69
C VAL A 445 -0.76 -4.76 -7.17
N ALA A 446 0.20 -5.40 -7.83
CA ALA A 446 0.02 -6.01 -9.14
C ALA A 446 -0.05 -7.53 -9.04
N GLY A 447 -0.85 -8.11 -9.91
CA GLY A 447 -1.05 -9.55 -10.06
C GLY A 447 -1.85 -9.81 -11.32
N ASP A 448 -1.73 -11.00 -11.89
CA ASP A 448 -2.58 -11.42 -13.00
C ASP A 448 -3.85 -12.02 -12.37
N PHE A 449 -4.79 -11.14 -11.99
CA PHE A 449 -5.93 -11.55 -11.15
C PHE A 449 -6.97 -12.33 -11.94
N ASP A 450 -6.95 -12.23 -13.26
CA ASP A 450 -7.87 -12.95 -14.11
C ASP A 450 -7.21 -14.13 -14.86
N ASN A 451 -5.90 -14.33 -14.73
CA ASN A 451 -5.08 -15.38 -15.34
C ASN A 451 -4.95 -15.27 -16.88
N ASP A 452 -4.87 -14.06 -17.43
CA ASP A 452 -4.83 -13.82 -18.87
C ASP A 452 -3.47 -13.43 -19.46
N MET A 453 -2.42 -13.51 -18.63
CA MET A 453 -1.01 -13.28 -18.93
C MET A 453 -0.53 -11.83 -18.84
N ASP A 454 -1.39 -10.88 -18.49
CA ASP A 454 -0.96 -9.53 -18.15
C ASP A 454 -1.16 -9.21 -16.66
N LEU A 455 -0.39 -8.23 -16.17
CA LEU A 455 -0.45 -7.84 -14.75
C LEU A 455 -1.44 -6.69 -14.58
N ASP A 456 -2.51 -6.97 -13.84
CA ASP A 456 -3.52 -6.03 -13.40
C ASP A 456 -3.08 -5.24 -12.16
N LEU A 457 -3.90 -4.28 -11.74
CA LEU A 457 -3.70 -3.52 -10.51
C LEU A 457 -4.93 -3.56 -9.61
N TYR A 458 -4.70 -3.75 -8.31
CA TYR A 458 -5.72 -3.53 -7.29
C TYR A 458 -5.30 -2.41 -6.33
N LEU A 459 -6.21 -1.47 -6.10
CA LEU A 459 -5.93 -0.22 -5.38
C LEU A 459 -6.81 -0.05 -4.15
N VAL A 460 -6.17 0.17 -3.01
CA VAL A 460 -6.84 0.57 -1.78
C VAL A 460 -7.07 2.06 -1.76
N ARG A 461 -8.32 2.49 -1.55
CA ARG A 461 -8.70 3.89 -1.62
C ARG A 461 -9.33 4.41 -0.33
N ALA A 462 -8.91 5.60 0.07
CA ALA A 462 -9.52 6.33 1.16
C ALA A 462 -9.63 7.83 0.83
N GLY A 463 -10.68 8.44 1.37
CA GLY A 463 -10.76 9.88 1.58
C GLY A 463 -10.40 10.23 3.02
N ALA A 464 -10.25 11.51 3.33
CA ALA A 464 -9.82 11.95 4.65
C ALA A 464 -10.81 11.66 5.79
N ALA A 465 -12.06 11.33 5.47
CA ALA A 465 -13.10 11.06 6.46
C ALA A 465 -13.72 9.66 6.39
N ALA A 466 -13.49 8.91 5.32
CA ALA A 466 -14.05 7.58 5.10
C ALA A 466 -13.33 6.86 3.94
N ASN A 467 -13.56 5.57 3.80
CA ASN A 467 -13.12 4.84 2.63
C ASN A 467 -13.83 5.28 1.36
N ARG A 468 -13.12 5.15 0.25
CA ARG A 468 -13.71 5.15 -1.09
C ARG A 468 -13.73 3.71 -1.58
N PRO A 469 -14.65 3.34 -2.48
CA PRO A 469 -14.58 2.02 -3.11
C PRO A 469 -13.19 1.79 -3.68
N ASN A 470 -12.58 0.66 -3.33
CA ASN A 470 -11.36 0.16 -3.94
C ASN A 470 -11.61 -0.07 -5.44
N VAL A 471 -10.54 -0.01 -6.21
CA VAL A 471 -10.60 -0.09 -7.68
C VAL A 471 -9.67 -1.18 -8.16
N LEU A 472 -10.12 -1.92 -9.16
CA LEU A 472 -9.28 -2.83 -9.93
C LEU A 472 -9.12 -2.22 -11.33
N TYR A 473 -7.90 -2.20 -11.85
CA TYR A 473 -7.63 -1.89 -13.25
C TYR A 473 -7.23 -3.16 -13.99
N GLU A 474 -7.99 -3.48 -15.03
CA GLU A 474 -7.64 -4.48 -16.03
C GLU A 474 -6.51 -3.92 -16.89
N ASN A 475 -5.40 -4.65 -17.02
CA ASN A 475 -4.43 -4.37 -18.07
C ASN A 475 -4.97 -4.89 -19.41
N LEU A 476 -4.62 -4.23 -20.52
CA LEU A 476 -5.13 -4.59 -21.86
C LEU A 476 -4.05 -5.26 -22.73
N GLY A 477 -2.96 -5.70 -22.09
CA GLY A 477 -1.78 -6.31 -22.72
C GLY A 477 -0.86 -5.35 -23.47
N ASP A 478 -1.09 -4.04 -23.40
CA ASP A 478 -0.28 -3.01 -24.08
C ASP A 478 0.21 -1.89 -23.12
N GLY A 479 0.16 -2.15 -21.81
CA GLY A 479 0.48 -1.18 -20.77
C GLY A 479 -0.57 -0.09 -20.59
N SER A 480 -1.75 -0.22 -21.20
CA SER A 480 -2.90 0.63 -20.91
C SER A 480 -3.91 -0.07 -20.01
N PHE A 481 -4.54 0.71 -19.13
CA PHE A 481 -5.40 0.19 -18.08
C PHE A 481 -6.84 0.67 -18.21
N ARG A 482 -7.78 -0.27 -18.08
CA ARG A 482 -9.23 0.01 -18.02
C ARG A 482 -9.74 -0.14 -16.60
N ARG A 483 -10.50 0.85 -16.14
CA ARG A 483 -11.13 0.79 -14.82
C ARG A 483 -12.21 -0.29 -14.76
N VAL A 484 -12.18 -1.08 -13.69
CA VAL A 484 -13.25 -1.97 -13.27
C VAL A 484 -13.92 -1.39 -12.03
N ASP A 485 -15.14 -0.90 -12.23
CA ASP A 485 -15.93 -0.35 -11.12
C ASP A 485 -16.39 -1.43 -10.16
N ALA A 486 -16.45 -1.08 -8.88
CA ALA A 486 -16.78 -1.97 -7.77
C ALA A 486 -15.88 -3.22 -7.65
N ALA A 487 -14.72 -3.22 -8.32
CA ALA A 487 -13.67 -4.23 -8.21
C ALA A 487 -14.21 -5.67 -8.30
N GLY A 488 -14.89 -6.03 -9.40
CA GLY A 488 -15.40 -7.38 -9.61
C GLY A 488 -16.83 -7.62 -9.11
N ALA A 489 -17.53 -6.60 -8.58
CA ALA A 489 -18.89 -6.80 -8.06
C ALA A 489 -19.90 -6.98 -9.21
N GLN A 490 -20.43 -8.20 -9.34
CA GLN A 490 -21.44 -8.55 -10.34
C GLN A 490 -22.44 -9.56 -9.78
N SER A 491 -23.45 -9.95 -10.57
CA SER A 491 -24.49 -10.88 -10.10
C SER A 491 -23.89 -12.20 -9.60
N GLY A 492 -23.91 -12.41 -8.28
CA GLY A 492 -23.37 -13.62 -7.64
C GLY A 492 -22.04 -13.41 -6.91
N PHE A 493 -21.42 -12.24 -7.00
CA PHE A 493 -20.13 -11.92 -6.39
C PHE A 493 -20.22 -10.59 -5.63
N SER A 494 -19.58 -10.48 -4.47
CA SER A 494 -19.58 -9.23 -3.71
C SER A 494 -18.62 -8.19 -4.29
N GLY A 495 -17.60 -8.64 -5.02
CA GLY A 495 -16.45 -7.82 -5.43
C GLY A 495 -15.54 -7.47 -4.25
N ALA A 496 -14.46 -6.78 -4.56
CA ALA A 496 -13.43 -6.34 -3.62
C ALA A 496 -13.48 -4.83 -3.34
N ALA A 497 -14.64 -4.18 -3.50
CA ALA A 497 -14.78 -2.73 -3.30
C ALA A 497 -14.46 -2.26 -1.86
N GLY A 498 -14.48 -3.17 -0.88
CA GLY A 498 -14.20 -2.87 0.51
C GLY A 498 -15.33 -2.18 1.28
N SER A 499 -15.13 -2.05 2.59
CA SER A 499 -15.99 -1.30 3.49
C SER A 499 -15.91 0.20 3.20
N VAL A 500 -17.05 0.90 3.28
CA VAL A 500 -17.11 2.37 3.26
C VAL A 500 -16.68 3.01 4.59
N TYR A 501 -16.61 2.21 5.65
CA TYR A 501 -16.11 2.57 6.98
C TYR A 501 -14.61 2.26 7.11
N GLY A 502 -13.89 3.08 7.88
CA GLY A 502 -12.44 3.01 8.03
C GLY A 502 -11.68 4.02 7.18
N LEU A 503 -10.36 3.83 7.18
CA LEU A 503 -9.40 4.49 6.32
C LEU A 503 -8.44 3.41 5.80
N GLY A 504 -8.61 3.02 4.54
CA GLY A 504 -7.83 1.99 3.88
C GLY A 504 -6.35 2.30 4.00
N ASP A 505 -5.53 1.30 4.28
CA ASP A 505 -4.12 1.50 4.59
C ASP A 505 -3.20 0.76 3.65
N GLY A 506 -3.25 -0.57 3.66
CA GLY A 506 -2.44 -1.42 2.80
C GLY A 506 -3.22 -2.55 2.16
N VAL A 507 -2.62 -3.16 1.14
CA VAL A 507 -3.05 -4.44 0.57
C VAL A 507 -1.84 -5.34 0.33
N ILE A 508 -1.98 -6.64 0.58
CA ILE A 508 -1.02 -7.67 0.17
C ILE A 508 -1.75 -8.80 -0.55
N SER A 509 -1.07 -9.48 -1.47
CA SER A 509 -1.62 -10.59 -2.24
C SER A 509 -0.92 -11.93 -1.98
N ALA A 510 -1.69 -13.00 -2.10
CA ALA A 510 -1.26 -14.40 -2.08
C ALA A 510 -2.34 -15.24 -2.78
N ASP A 511 -1.98 -16.38 -3.35
CA ASP A 511 -2.95 -17.47 -3.58
C ASP A 511 -3.00 -18.28 -2.27
N TYR A 512 -3.89 -17.91 -1.35
CA TYR A 512 -3.84 -18.50 0.00
C TYR A 512 -4.44 -19.90 0.02
N ASP A 513 -5.47 -20.18 -0.80
CA ASP A 513 -6.12 -21.49 -0.84
C ASP A 513 -5.56 -22.44 -1.91
N GLY A 514 -4.59 -21.99 -2.69
CA GLY A 514 -3.79 -22.80 -3.62
C GLY A 514 -4.54 -23.17 -4.89
N ASP A 515 -5.52 -22.36 -5.29
CA ASP A 515 -6.36 -22.61 -6.46
C ASP A 515 -5.87 -21.92 -7.75
N GLY A 516 -4.81 -21.11 -7.63
CA GLY A 516 -4.16 -20.36 -8.71
C GLY A 516 -4.74 -18.99 -9.00
N TRP A 517 -5.68 -18.52 -8.20
CA TRP A 517 -6.31 -17.22 -8.35
C TRP A 517 -5.87 -16.31 -7.21
N LEU A 518 -5.08 -15.28 -7.52
CA LEU A 518 -4.52 -14.40 -6.50
C LEU A 518 -5.61 -13.71 -5.67
N ASP A 519 -5.52 -13.87 -4.36
CA ASP A 519 -6.37 -13.27 -3.34
C ASP A 519 -5.77 -11.98 -2.78
N LEU A 520 -6.58 -11.25 -2.01
CA LEU A 520 -6.22 -9.95 -1.46
C LEU A 520 -6.54 -9.85 0.03
N PHE A 521 -5.58 -9.42 0.83
CA PHE A 521 -5.83 -8.99 2.21
C PHE A 521 -5.65 -7.48 2.32
N VAL A 522 -6.71 -6.79 2.71
CA VAL A 522 -6.79 -5.33 2.81
C VAL A 522 -6.95 -4.91 4.25
N THR A 523 -6.10 -3.99 4.70
CA THR A 523 -6.22 -3.42 6.05
C THR A 523 -6.82 -2.02 6.04
N ASN A 524 -7.51 -1.72 7.13
CA ASN A 524 -7.96 -0.39 7.50
C ASN A 524 -7.12 0.05 8.68
N GLY A 525 -6.20 0.98 8.45
CA GLY A 525 -5.06 1.19 9.35
C GLY A 525 -5.08 2.51 10.12
N PHE A 526 -4.06 2.63 10.98
CA PHE A 526 -3.89 3.69 11.95
C PHE A 526 -3.14 4.88 11.34
N GLY A 527 -3.85 5.72 10.58
CA GLY A 527 -3.33 7.00 10.08
C GLY A 527 -3.95 8.19 10.80
N ASP A 528 -5.25 8.42 10.53
CA ASP A 528 -6.02 9.50 11.14
C ASP A 528 -6.90 9.00 12.27
N ARG A 529 -6.71 9.59 13.45
CA ARG A 529 -7.21 9.09 14.74
C ARG A 529 -8.74 9.12 14.87
N PHE A 530 -9.44 9.83 13.99
CA PHE A 530 -10.89 10.02 14.12
C PHE A 530 -11.71 8.84 13.61
N PHE A 531 -11.21 8.13 12.59
CA PHE A 531 -11.96 7.11 11.84
C PHE A 531 -11.17 5.80 11.64
N SER A 532 -9.97 5.68 12.23
CA SER A 532 -9.13 4.49 12.07
C SER A 532 -9.63 3.24 12.80
N GLY A 533 -10.65 3.35 13.65
CA GLY A 533 -11.07 2.27 14.55
C GLY A 533 -12.36 1.53 14.15
N ASP A 534 -13.00 1.88 13.03
CA ASP A 534 -14.30 1.31 12.67
C ASP A 534 -14.38 0.65 11.30
N GLY A 535 -13.28 0.63 10.54
CA GLY A 535 -13.16 -0.19 9.33
C GLY A 535 -12.66 -1.60 9.64
N PRO A 536 -13.25 -2.66 9.06
CA PRO A 536 -12.72 -4.02 9.19
C PRO A 536 -11.47 -4.20 8.32
N HIS A 537 -10.52 -5.07 8.71
CA HIS A 537 -9.62 -5.65 7.71
C HIS A 537 -10.38 -6.74 6.95
N GLN A 538 -10.03 -6.97 5.69
CA GLN A 538 -10.81 -7.77 4.77
C GLN A 538 -9.93 -8.70 3.93
N LEU A 539 -10.18 -9.99 4.00
CA LEU A 539 -9.69 -11.00 3.06
C LEU A 539 -10.73 -11.17 1.95
N PHE A 540 -10.31 -10.96 0.71
CA PHE A 540 -11.08 -11.20 -0.50
C PHE A 540 -10.51 -12.41 -1.22
N ARG A 541 -11.31 -13.47 -1.33
CA ARG A 541 -10.97 -14.62 -2.14
C ARG A 541 -11.33 -14.36 -3.59
N ASN A 542 -10.38 -14.56 -4.50
CA ASN A 542 -10.62 -14.54 -5.92
C ASN A 542 -11.37 -15.80 -6.34
N THR A 543 -12.46 -15.63 -7.07
CA THR A 543 -13.33 -16.72 -7.52
C THR A 543 -13.41 -16.75 -9.05
N GLY A 544 -12.39 -16.19 -9.71
CA GLY A 544 -12.28 -16.13 -11.16
C GLY A 544 -12.30 -17.51 -11.82
N ALA A 545 -11.93 -18.60 -11.12
CA ALA A 545 -12.11 -19.97 -11.59
C ALA A 545 -13.55 -20.28 -12.02
N ALA A 546 -14.55 -19.69 -11.35
CA ALA A 546 -15.95 -19.86 -11.68
C ALA A 546 -16.36 -19.07 -12.94
N LEU A 547 -15.68 -17.97 -13.24
CA LEU A 547 -15.89 -17.15 -14.44
C LEU A 547 -15.14 -17.71 -15.65
N HIS A 548 -13.90 -18.15 -15.45
CA HIS A 548 -12.96 -18.53 -16.50
C HIS A 548 -12.35 -19.92 -16.24
N PRO A 549 -13.16 -20.99 -16.24
CA PRO A 549 -12.70 -22.36 -15.91
C PRO A 549 -11.69 -22.94 -16.92
N GLN A 550 -11.47 -22.27 -18.05
CA GLN A 550 -10.48 -22.63 -19.06
C GLN A 550 -9.12 -21.96 -18.86
N ARG A 551 -9.02 -20.99 -17.94
CA ARG A 551 -7.76 -20.27 -17.71
C ARG A 551 -6.83 -21.09 -16.82
N HIS A 552 -5.55 -21.02 -17.15
CA HIS A 552 -4.48 -21.80 -16.55
C HIS A 552 -3.48 -20.89 -15.86
N TRP A 553 -2.69 -21.46 -14.95
CA TRP A 553 -1.74 -20.69 -14.15
C TRP A 553 -0.48 -21.49 -13.82
N LEU A 554 0.55 -20.81 -13.35
CA LEU A 554 1.73 -21.37 -12.69
C LEU A 554 2.11 -20.47 -11.51
N LEU A 555 2.31 -21.10 -10.35
CA LEU A 555 2.99 -20.47 -9.22
C LEU A 555 4.41 -20.98 -9.17
N ILE A 556 5.39 -20.08 -9.17
CA ILE A 556 6.81 -20.45 -9.13
C ILE A 556 7.35 -20.22 -7.71
N GLU A 557 7.89 -21.28 -7.15
CA GLU A 557 8.62 -21.26 -5.88
C GLU A 557 10.10 -21.48 -6.18
N LEU A 558 10.92 -20.48 -5.89
CA LEU A 558 12.36 -20.54 -6.11
C LEU A 558 13.05 -21.00 -4.82
N GLU A 559 14.02 -21.89 -4.96
CA GLU A 559 14.95 -22.26 -3.91
C GLU A 559 16.37 -21.93 -4.38
N GLY A 560 16.87 -20.78 -3.92
CA GLY A 560 18.18 -20.25 -4.24
C GLY A 560 19.34 -20.95 -3.53
N PRO A 561 20.58 -20.49 -3.77
CA PRO A 561 21.76 -21.03 -3.12
C PRO A 561 21.77 -20.76 -1.61
N ALA A 562 22.65 -21.46 -0.89
CA ALA A 562 22.82 -21.28 0.56
C ALA A 562 23.18 -19.82 0.91
N GLY A 563 22.42 -19.20 1.80
CA GLY A 563 22.53 -17.79 2.20
C GLY A 563 21.48 -16.87 1.60
N ASN A 564 20.85 -17.27 0.48
CA ASN A 564 19.75 -16.55 -0.16
C ASN A 564 18.78 -17.58 -0.76
N ARG A 565 18.16 -18.40 0.12
CA ARG A 565 17.27 -19.50 -0.29
C ARG A 565 15.95 -19.01 -0.88
N ASP A 566 15.50 -17.81 -0.52
CA ASP A 566 14.34 -17.17 -1.15
C ASP A 566 14.63 -16.63 -2.57
N ALA A 567 15.89 -16.70 -3.02
CA ALA A 567 16.35 -16.24 -4.32
C ALA A 567 16.06 -14.77 -4.62
N ILE A 568 16.09 -13.90 -3.58
CA ILE A 568 15.91 -12.46 -3.72
C ILE A 568 16.97 -11.91 -4.68
N GLY A 569 16.53 -11.24 -5.74
CA GLY A 569 17.37 -10.79 -6.85
C GLY A 569 17.21 -11.60 -8.15
N ALA A 570 16.48 -12.71 -8.14
CA ALA A 570 16.25 -13.52 -9.34
C ALA A 570 15.21 -12.88 -10.29
N GLN A 571 15.33 -13.18 -11.58
CA GLN A 571 14.33 -12.84 -12.60
C GLN A 571 13.81 -14.13 -13.24
N VAL A 572 12.50 -14.19 -13.48
CA VAL A 572 11.84 -15.33 -14.13
C VAL A 572 11.13 -14.85 -15.40
N ARG A 573 11.46 -15.47 -16.53
CA ARG A 573 10.74 -15.31 -17.79
C ARG A 573 9.92 -16.55 -18.09
N ILE A 574 8.64 -16.37 -18.38
CA ILE A 574 7.74 -17.45 -18.78
C ILE A 574 7.16 -17.15 -20.14
N SER A 575 7.34 -18.08 -21.09
CA SER A 575 6.75 -17.98 -22.41
C SER A 575 5.64 -19.00 -22.59
N ALA A 576 4.48 -18.57 -23.08
CA ALA A 576 3.39 -19.44 -23.52
C ALA A 576 2.68 -18.78 -24.70
N GLY A 577 2.38 -19.55 -25.76
CA GLY A 577 1.58 -19.05 -26.89
C GLY A 577 2.21 -17.88 -27.67
N GLY A 578 3.52 -17.66 -27.52
CA GLY A 578 4.24 -16.54 -28.14
C GLY A 578 4.27 -15.25 -27.31
N VAL A 579 3.63 -15.22 -26.15
CA VAL A 579 3.74 -14.15 -25.15
C VAL A 579 4.83 -14.53 -24.14
N THR A 580 5.63 -13.57 -23.68
CA THR A 580 6.62 -13.78 -22.61
C THR A 580 6.38 -12.78 -21.50
N GLN A 581 6.19 -13.30 -20.30
CA GLN A 581 6.02 -12.53 -19.07
C GLN A 581 7.34 -12.43 -18.32
N LEU A 582 7.59 -11.31 -17.65
CA LEU A 582 8.68 -11.12 -16.69
C LEU A 582 8.11 -11.08 -15.26
N ARG A 583 8.78 -11.76 -14.33
CA ARG A 583 8.58 -11.66 -12.88
C ARG A 583 9.92 -11.48 -12.19
N GLU A 584 9.95 -10.67 -11.15
CA GLU A 584 11.15 -10.41 -10.37
C GLU A 584 10.95 -10.88 -8.93
N GLN A 585 11.90 -11.65 -8.41
CA GLN A 585 11.90 -12.03 -6.99
C GLN A 585 12.51 -10.88 -6.18
N ASN A 586 11.68 -9.89 -5.87
CA ASN A 586 12.06 -8.71 -5.08
C ASN A 586 11.79 -8.87 -3.57
N GLY A 587 11.46 -10.10 -3.13
CA GLY A 587 11.07 -10.40 -1.76
C GLY A 587 9.63 -10.02 -1.41
N GLY A 588 8.84 -9.52 -2.35
CA GLY A 588 7.42 -9.17 -2.16
C GLY A 588 7.17 -7.90 -1.35
N VAL A 589 8.22 -7.21 -0.90
CA VAL A 589 8.12 -6.05 -0.02
C VAL A 589 7.63 -4.81 -0.76
N HIS A 590 6.70 -4.09 -0.14
CA HIS A 590 6.26 -2.75 -0.51
C HIS A 590 5.92 -1.97 0.77
N ARG A 591 5.16 -0.87 0.70
CA ARG A 591 4.93 -0.04 1.90
C ARG A 591 4.29 -0.83 3.06
N PHE A 592 5.08 -0.99 4.12
CA PHE A 592 4.72 -1.66 5.38
C PHE A 592 4.28 -3.12 5.23
N GLY A 593 4.46 -3.73 4.06
CA GLY A 593 3.85 -5.02 3.76
C GLY A 593 4.68 -5.89 2.83
N GLN A 594 4.30 -7.17 2.80
CA GLN A 594 4.93 -8.17 1.95
C GLN A 594 3.87 -9.08 1.30
N ASN A 595 3.86 -9.09 -0.03
CA ASN A 595 3.14 -10.11 -0.81
C ASN A 595 3.80 -11.47 -0.62
N HIS A 596 3.06 -12.56 -0.85
CA HIS A 596 3.66 -13.89 -0.80
C HIS A 596 4.77 -14.02 -1.87
N MET A 597 5.90 -14.65 -1.53
CA MET A 597 7.08 -14.72 -2.41
C MET A 597 6.96 -15.69 -3.59
N ARG A 598 5.88 -16.47 -3.69
CA ARG A 598 5.60 -17.27 -4.89
C ARG A 598 5.24 -16.34 -6.05
N LEU A 599 5.95 -16.50 -7.16
CA LEU A 599 5.72 -15.70 -8.35
C LEU A 599 4.56 -16.28 -9.14
N HIS A 600 3.45 -15.54 -9.23
CA HIS A 600 2.26 -15.94 -9.97
C HIS A 600 2.32 -15.52 -11.45
N CYS A 601 1.93 -16.44 -12.33
CA CYS A 601 1.80 -16.21 -13.76
C CYS A 601 0.54 -16.92 -14.28
N GLY A 602 -0.44 -16.16 -14.77
CA GLY A 602 -1.49 -16.73 -15.59
C GLY A 602 -0.94 -17.16 -16.94
N LEU A 603 -1.63 -18.11 -17.58
CA LEU A 603 -1.25 -18.72 -18.86
C LEU A 603 -2.38 -18.63 -19.89
N ALA A 604 -3.41 -17.81 -19.65
CA ALA A 604 -4.62 -17.77 -20.46
C ALA A 604 -5.15 -19.19 -20.70
N ASP A 605 -5.46 -19.58 -21.95
CA ASP A 605 -5.95 -20.93 -22.29
C ASP A 605 -4.83 -21.95 -22.58
N HIS A 606 -3.57 -21.63 -22.24
CA HIS A 606 -2.43 -22.52 -22.47
C HIS A 606 -2.22 -23.49 -21.31
N ALA A 607 -2.47 -24.78 -21.56
CA ALA A 607 -2.27 -25.87 -20.59
C ALA A 607 -0.78 -26.19 -20.28
N GLN A 608 0.16 -25.42 -20.84
CA GLN A 608 1.58 -25.52 -20.55
C GLN A 608 2.31 -24.21 -20.88
N ALA A 609 3.38 -23.93 -20.14
CA ALA A 609 4.40 -22.97 -20.54
C ALA A 609 5.42 -23.63 -21.49
N ASP A 610 5.73 -22.95 -22.58
CA ASP A 610 6.72 -23.40 -23.57
C ASP A 610 8.14 -23.35 -23.00
N LEU A 611 8.45 -22.29 -22.24
CA LEU A 611 9.73 -22.06 -21.58
C LEU A 611 9.50 -21.37 -20.23
N VAL A 612 10.17 -21.87 -19.20
CA VAL A 612 10.41 -21.16 -17.94
C VAL A 612 11.92 -20.98 -17.82
N GLU A 613 12.38 -19.73 -17.78
CA GLU A 613 13.78 -19.36 -17.62
C GLU A 613 13.94 -18.59 -16.30
N VAL A 614 14.82 -19.07 -15.43
CA VAL A 614 15.22 -18.39 -14.20
C VAL A 614 16.64 -17.88 -14.38
N ARG A 615 16.84 -16.56 -14.28
CA ARG A 615 18.14 -15.93 -14.09
C ARG A 615 18.33 -15.70 -12.59
N TRP A 616 19.24 -16.44 -11.98
CA TRP A 616 19.55 -16.35 -10.56
C TRP A 616 20.32 -15.06 -10.24
N PRO A 617 20.40 -14.64 -8.96
CA PRO A 617 21.08 -13.40 -8.57
C PRO A 617 22.56 -13.34 -9.02
N ASP A 618 23.24 -14.48 -9.07
CA ASP A 618 24.64 -14.61 -9.53
C ASP A 618 24.79 -14.60 -11.08
N GLY A 619 23.68 -14.49 -11.81
CA GLY A 619 23.61 -14.52 -13.27
C GLY A 619 23.56 -15.93 -13.89
N THR A 620 23.59 -17.00 -13.09
CA THR A 620 23.39 -18.37 -13.59
C THR A 620 21.96 -18.51 -14.15
N ILE A 621 21.78 -19.35 -15.17
CA ILE A 621 20.49 -19.54 -15.84
C ILE A 621 20.03 -21.00 -15.74
N THR A 622 18.79 -21.20 -15.28
CA THR A 622 18.07 -22.48 -15.33
C THR A 622 16.93 -22.37 -16.33
N GLN A 623 16.77 -23.38 -17.20
CA GLN A 623 15.69 -23.43 -18.19
C GLN A 623 14.91 -24.74 -18.10
N LEU A 624 13.59 -24.64 -18.12
CA LEU A 624 12.64 -25.75 -18.20
C LEU A 624 11.75 -25.56 -19.43
N GLN A 625 11.48 -26.64 -20.17
CA GLN A 625 10.66 -26.58 -21.38
C GLN A 625 9.40 -27.41 -21.23
N ASN A 626 8.30 -26.98 -21.85
CA ASN A 626 7.01 -27.69 -21.85
C ASN A 626 6.52 -28.04 -20.44
N VAL A 627 6.48 -27.04 -19.56
CA VAL A 627 6.05 -27.19 -18.17
C VAL A 627 4.53 -27.18 -18.13
N ALA A 628 3.90 -28.23 -17.60
CA ALA A 628 2.44 -28.29 -17.46
C ALA A 628 1.91 -27.17 -16.56
N SER A 629 0.71 -26.65 -16.83
CA SER A 629 0.03 -25.65 -15.98
C SER A 629 -0.56 -26.23 -14.70
N ASP A 630 -1.20 -25.36 -13.91
CA ASP A 630 -2.06 -25.64 -12.76
C ASP A 630 -1.33 -26.34 -11.61
N GLN A 631 -0.14 -25.83 -11.30
CA GLN A 631 0.71 -26.36 -10.24
C GLN A 631 1.60 -25.27 -9.63
N ILE A 632 2.04 -25.55 -8.40
CA ILE A 632 3.20 -24.89 -7.79
C ILE A 632 4.45 -25.59 -8.32
N LEU A 633 5.24 -24.87 -9.11
CA LEU A 633 6.50 -25.31 -9.70
C LEU A 633 7.66 -24.88 -8.79
N ARG A 634 8.24 -25.83 -8.07
CA ARG A 634 9.49 -25.61 -7.33
C ARG A 634 10.70 -25.74 -8.25
N ILE A 635 11.53 -24.69 -8.31
CA ILE A 635 12.78 -24.66 -9.07
C ILE A 635 13.94 -24.44 -8.10
N VAL A 636 14.90 -25.37 -8.11
CA VAL A 636 16.08 -25.34 -7.23
C VAL A 636 17.31 -24.94 -8.05
N TYR A 637 18.15 -24.08 -7.48
CA TYR A 637 19.42 -23.59 -8.04
C TYR A 637 20.39 -24.72 -8.45
#